data_AF-A0A485KZB4-F1
#
_entry.id   AF-A0A485KZB4-F1
#
_cell.length_a   1.000
_cell.length_b   1.000
_cell.length_c   1.000
_cell.angle_alpha   90.00
_cell.angle_beta   90.00
_cell.angle_gamma   90.00
#
_symmetry.space_group_name_H-M   'P 1'
#
loop_
_entity.id
_entity.type
_entity.pdbx_description
1 polymer ?
#
loop_
_entity_poly.entity_id
_entity_poly.type
_entity_poly.pdbx_seq_one_letter_code
_entity_poly.pdbx_strand_id
1 'polypeptide(L)'
;MLKDAHHLSEIYCSIHLGANAIPRIRPSLKTQKKTPPPLPPRRSIVMTPSLYVFMAVLWGMLVQVSAVLKPEDIALTCTPLSKTQVTSPTPGYCGIDMLLGMEMIVPLSITSIDNVDTSCSLNNIPLSNVSLVQKDSKWKVRLGYTIQLGDPDSEAGSTQIQCVVTRTNATLANVSDTLPIAVYAYLPEIDSFSIVPPQIDAAATTRPPTKNKTNMNIAPTMYLGIGSAIQFAVSTKSLHDVKGTCMLQPLNQQITLEHSKGAYVIAAGDPFVGLDTLTYSCNVTDVAGNSAHSEGKVASHQVAIDGTLPIIESVFMVFSSEMPAKIGSMVTLTMKAQNLSSGYTGNCSVNGVGPFEVSEQADDKRGLYLVHYHVRSGDHDVAVNQTLPIECKLANAAKNSYFYSAQVVLNFAIDANAPTIKSTKLLFSSDNPAQEESVIEVQIVSSHEELPLSVHKEACKINGVSVVRSFLRSGVDTYQLTYIVGKNQAMWKPGKLPIDCVLQDGGGNTVVVDHFTDNNMLFAREMKPHEFDPTKDFGAYLPDGMSFLSFVIVSIASHTISNFCPFLGLPRITGYLATGIIAGPFALKLITTNEIGQMRFVDEVALAYIGLAAGSKLHWTDMRRKMRSILSVTLWLTLFEYVLGTLTIIVLANYLDFLQSTTSTECYAIAMLAGCMMIARSPSSALAVIEETGSQGHFTTFIFSVTVLCDIVVIVLFNVNNMITESFLSDKSVSFQSIMELVAQMGISIAVGILSGKFMSYIILWRTPRIRRKSRLHKVLQFLKQMVILLFGFSLFVLGHLCHPWLESLMCCMIAGATLYNWNHGSNREELNLLLKSMADFVYVGFFTLTGASLELDMLLKALVVSILLCLTRIFAIFLGAYIGGSLAHENPVHNRVSWMAYITQAGVTLGLAKKIQLLYPGWGSYFATMIVAVVICNQLIGPPLLRMVLRYVGDCREKENGKVDGLRALILGDDGRLLVVNSAKRRMKNCGWEPFSFCMNMKDVDDPVEMNMQIREAMKEHEPLDVVVVMMSSDVLNYRVIRNVAQICTKLKRVKILRIVVNVVGNDGGEEGAWSSRFANMPFNEDNGDAIDVIVVDRNEATDMLIELAACGKLINQKEILSPRADSEATETTSVIKVSLSSKMRQMMWV
;
A
#
# COMPACT_ATOMS: atom_id res chain seq x y z
N MET A 1 -6.94 -3.96 -23.21
CA MET A 1 -5.51 -3.60 -23.35
C MET A 1 -4.79 -4.06 -22.07
N LEU A 2 -3.55 -4.59 -22.12
CA LEU A 2 -2.27 -3.96 -22.51
C LEU A 2 -1.80 -2.93 -21.46
N LYS A 3 -0.49 -2.88 -21.23
CA LYS A 3 0.19 -1.90 -20.36
C LYS A 3 0.24 -0.50 -20.99
N ASP A 4 0.73 0.44 -20.17
CA ASP A 4 1.44 1.68 -20.51
C ASP A 4 0.59 2.93 -20.82
N ALA A 5 1.25 4.10 -20.65
CA ALA A 5 0.77 5.48 -20.75
C ALA A 5 -0.19 5.96 -19.62
N HIS A 6 0.19 6.91 -18.74
CA HIS A 6 0.41 8.37 -18.93
C HIS A 6 -0.92 9.16 -19.03
N HIS A 7 -1.06 10.43 -18.60
CA HIS A 7 -0.07 11.51 -18.38
C HIS A 7 -0.61 12.61 -17.43
N LEU A 8 0.27 13.53 -16.97
CA LEU A 8 -0.01 14.89 -16.42
C LEU A 8 -0.64 14.95 -14.99
N SER A 9 -0.41 15.96 -14.14
CA SER A 9 0.33 17.25 -14.25
C SER A 9 1.02 17.59 -12.88
N GLU A 10 2.19 18.24 -12.82
CA GLU A 10 2.42 19.66 -12.38
C GLU A 10 2.36 19.94 -10.84
N ILE A 11 3.15 20.81 -10.17
CA ILE A 11 4.40 21.60 -10.38
C ILE A 11 5.16 21.64 -9.01
N TYR A 12 6.51 21.67 -8.96
CA TYR A 12 7.35 22.66 -8.20
C TYR A 12 8.83 22.28 -7.99
N CYS A 13 9.70 23.00 -8.71
CA CYS A 13 10.97 23.62 -8.30
C CYS A 13 11.98 22.87 -7.36
N SER A 14 13.09 22.45 -7.99
CA SER A 14 14.49 22.79 -7.62
C SER A 14 14.99 22.75 -6.16
N ILE A 15 16.06 21.99 -5.93
CA ILE A 15 17.30 22.50 -5.33
C ILE A 15 18.51 21.81 -5.98
N HIS A 16 19.53 22.58 -6.33
CA HIS A 16 20.81 22.10 -6.86
C HIS A 16 21.85 22.08 -5.73
N LEU A 17 22.54 20.96 -5.52
CA LEU A 17 23.78 20.92 -4.76
C LEU A 17 24.79 20.04 -5.50
N GLY A 18 26.03 20.50 -5.62
CA GLY A 18 27.05 19.81 -6.41
C GLY A 18 28.45 19.94 -5.81
N ALA A 19 29.22 18.86 -5.95
CA ALA A 19 30.67 18.79 -5.78
C ALA A 19 31.17 17.75 -6.82
N ASN A 20 32.17 17.97 -7.66
CA ASN A 20 33.58 18.34 -7.39
C ASN A 20 34.26 17.30 -6.47
N ALA A 21 35.32 16.59 -6.86
CA ALA A 21 36.09 16.54 -8.11
C ALA A 21 36.75 15.14 -8.25
N ILE A 22 36.99 14.55 -9.43
CA ILE A 22 38.18 14.67 -10.32
C ILE A 22 39.52 15.15 -9.67
N PRO A 23 40.72 14.82 -10.21
CA PRO A 23 41.12 13.79 -11.19
C PRO A 23 42.37 12.96 -10.73
N ARG A 24 43.05 12.26 -11.68
CA ARG A 24 44.40 11.58 -11.67
C ARG A 24 44.31 10.05 -11.78
N ILE A 25 45.17 9.29 -12.49
CA ILE A 25 46.29 9.51 -13.45
C ILE A 25 46.22 8.29 -14.42
N ARG A 26 46.32 8.37 -15.75
CA ARG A 26 47.43 8.89 -16.58
C ARG A 26 46.92 9.60 -17.86
N PRO A 27 47.28 10.87 -18.12
CA PRO A 27 47.23 11.48 -19.45
C PRO A 27 48.60 11.45 -20.13
N SER A 28 48.66 11.25 -21.45
CA SER A 28 49.86 11.49 -22.25
C SER A 28 50.01 12.97 -22.64
N LEU A 29 51.19 13.36 -23.13
CA LEU A 29 51.51 14.73 -23.56
C LEU A 29 50.69 15.10 -24.82
N LYS A 30 50.21 16.34 -25.03
CA LYS A 30 50.87 17.68 -25.10
C LYS A 30 51.76 17.86 -26.34
N THR A 31 51.73 19.09 -26.87
CA THR A 31 52.52 19.67 -28.00
C THR A 31 52.12 19.22 -29.42
N GLN A 32 52.23 20.06 -30.47
CA GLN A 32 51.92 21.50 -30.60
C GLN A 32 51.88 21.92 -32.10
N LYS A 33 51.35 23.12 -32.36
CA LYS A 33 51.58 24.02 -33.53
C LYS A 33 52.92 23.75 -34.27
N LYS A 34 53.02 23.75 -35.61
CA LYS A 34 52.36 24.55 -36.67
C LYS A 34 52.29 23.78 -38.01
N THR A 35 51.55 24.32 -39.00
CA THR A 35 51.37 23.77 -40.36
C THR A 35 52.64 23.79 -41.24
N PRO A 36 52.88 22.75 -42.07
CA PRO A 36 53.76 22.78 -43.24
C PRO A 36 53.01 22.53 -44.58
N PRO A 37 53.57 22.92 -45.76
CA PRO A 37 52.95 22.70 -47.08
C PRO A 37 53.62 21.58 -47.94
N PRO A 38 54.47 21.79 -48.97
CA PRO A 38 54.52 20.91 -50.14
C PRO A 38 55.74 19.95 -50.21
N LEU A 39 55.81 19.18 -51.31
CA LEU A 39 56.91 18.38 -51.87
C LEU A 39 58.37 18.82 -51.55
N PRO A 40 59.38 17.93 -51.71
CA PRO A 40 59.41 16.48 -51.49
C PRO A 40 60.45 16.10 -50.40
N PRO A 41 61.78 16.23 -50.61
CA PRO A 41 62.74 15.50 -51.48
C PRO A 41 63.35 14.28 -50.71
N ARG A 42 64.56 13.68 -50.85
CA ARG A 42 65.82 13.68 -51.68
C ARG A 42 66.58 12.39 -51.24
N ARG A 43 67.52 11.72 -51.92
CA ARG A 43 68.22 11.75 -53.24
C ARG A 43 68.06 10.33 -53.86
N SER A 44 68.75 9.81 -54.89
CA SER A 44 69.71 10.25 -55.95
C SER A 44 69.52 9.24 -57.11
N ILE A 45 69.76 9.53 -58.39
CA ILE A 45 70.83 10.34 -58.99
C ILE A 45 70.28 11.53 -59.79
N VAL A 46 71.14 12.53 -60.03
CA VAL A 46 70.89 13.69 -60.90
C VAL A 46 71.96 13.72 -61.97
N MET A 47 71.57 13.80 -63.25
CA MET A 47 72.15 14.81 -64.14
C MET A 47 71.22 15.12 -65.32
N THR A 48 71.33 16.37 -65.79
CA THR A 48 70.55 16.91 -66.91
C THR A 48 71.48 17.15 -68.13
N PRO A 49 71.44 18.22 -68.96
CA PRO A 49 71.40 18.04 -70.41
C PRO A 49 72.67 18.55 -71.12
N SER A 50 72.51 18.85 -72.42
CA SER A 50 73.44 19.56 -73.35
C SER A 50 74.51 18.74 -74.08
N LEU A 51 74.11 18.26 -75.27
CA LEU A 51 74.78 18.32 -76.59
C LEU A 51 73.75 17.72 -77.57
N TYR A 52 73.06 18.43 -78.46
CA TYR A 52 73.40 19.56 -79.33
C TYR A 52 74.52 19.23 -80.34
N VAL A 53 74.07 18.82 -81.55
CA VAL A 53 74.70 19.02 -82.86
C VAL A 53 76.14 18.52 -83.05
N PHE A 54 76.28 17.23 -83.41
CA PHE A 54 77.37 16.60 -84.19
C PHE A 54 76.93 15.12 -84.38
N MET A 55 76.55 14.54 -85.53
CA MET A 55 76.43 14.93 -86.96
C MET A 55 75.23 14.14 -87.55
N ALA A 56 74.66 14.37 -88.74
CA ALA A 56 74.97 15.25 -89.87
C ALA A 56 76.23 14.92 -90.71
N VAL A 57 76.59 13.63 -90.85
CA VAL A 57 77.46 13.03 -91.89
C VAL A 57 77.43 11.50 -91.70
N LEU A 58 77.37 10.72 -92.79
CA LEU A 58 77.21 9.26 -92.87
C LEU A 58 75.89 8.73 -92.25
N TRP A 59 74.88 8.24 -92.99
CA TRP A 59 74.72 7.92 -94.42
C TRP A 59 75.63 6.80 -94.96
N GLY A 60 75.03 5.64 -95.26
CA GLY A 60 75.74 4.38 -95.58
C GLY A 60 75.93 3.52 -94.31
N MET A 61 75.51 2.26 -94.25
CA MET A 61 75.00 1.36 -95.30
C MET A 61 73.80 0.51 -94.83
N LEU A 62 73.24 -0.28 -95.76
CA LEU A 62 72.13 -1.25 -95.56
C LEU A 62 70.75 -0.65 -95.30
N VAL A 63 70.14 -0.13 -96.37
CA VAL A 63 68.68 0.00 -96.48
C VAL A 63 68.13 -1.22 -97.21
N GLN A 64 67.19 -1.94 -96.59
CA GLN A 64 66.19 -2.74 -97.30
C GLN A 64 64.84 -2.02 -97.15
N VAL A 65 64.09 -1.89 -98.25
CA VAL A 65 62.83 -1.14 -98.27
C VAL A 65 61.66 -2.10 -98.03
N SER A 66 61.19 -2.17 -96.79
CA SER A 66 59.86 -2.71 -96.48
C SER A 66 58.82 -1.62 -96.75
N ALA A 67 57.96 -1.84 -97.75
CA ALA A 67 56.86 -0.92 -98.05
C ALA A 67 55.66 -1.17 -97.12
N VAL A 68 55.11 -0.10 -96.54
CA VAL A 68 53.90 -0.14 -95.71
C VAL A 68 52.71 0.30 -96.57
N LEU A 69 51.62 -0.46 -96.53
CA LEU A 69 50.38 -0.13 -97.24
C LEU A 69 49.55 0.91 -96.48
N LYS A 70 48.52 1.44 -97.14
CA LYS A 70 47.49 2.27 -96.53
C LYS A 70 46.15 1.52 -96.54
N PRO A 71 45.24 1.77 -95.58
CA PRO A 71 43.91 1.17 -95.59
C PRO A 71 43.07 1.56 -96.82
N GLU A 72 43.45 2.62 -97.53
CA GLU A 72 42.84 3.03 -98.81
C GLU A 72 43.23 2.13 -100.00
N ASP A 73 44.30 1.34 -99.90
CA ASP A 73 44.80 0.44 -100.96
C ASP A 73 44.22 -0.99 -100.88
N ILE A 74 43.31 -1.26 -99.93
CA ILE A 74 42.65 -2.56 -99.69
C ILE A 74 41.14 -2.42 -99.90
N ALA A 75 40.57 -3.17 -100.85
CA ALA A 75 39.12 -3.26 -101.05
C ALA A 75 38.59 -4.60 -100.54
N LEU A 76 37.59 -4.57 -99.66
CA LEU A 76 36.95 -5.72 -99.01
C LEU A 76 35.46 -5.80 -99.35
N THR A 77 34.99 -7.00 -99.69
CA THR A 77 33.56 -7.28 -99.91
C THR A 77 33.21 -8.67 -99.39
N CYS A 78 32.21 -8.79 -98.50
CA CYS A 78 31.60 -10.08 -98.17
C CYS A 78 30.24 -10.23 -98.86
N THR A 79 30.05 -11.34 -99.57
CA THR A 79 28.82 -11.67 -100.29
C THR A 79 28.39 -13.10 -99.99
N PRO A 80 27.12 -13.37 -99.60
CA PRO A 80 26.66 -14.72 -99.34
C PRO A 80 26.69 -15.58 -100.61
N LEU A 81 27.14 -16.84 -100.48
CA LEU A 81 27.22 -17.78 -101.60
C LEU A 81 25.87 -18.45 -101.92
N SER A 82 24.96 -18.51 -100.94
CA SER A 82 23.61 -19.08 -101.13
C SER A 82 22.60 -18.05 -101.62
N LYS A 83 21.65 -18.50 -102.46
CA LYS A 83 20.46 -17.73 -102.85
C LYS A 83 19.30 -17.83 -101.84
N THR A 84 19.42 -18.60 -100.77
CA THR A 84 18.35 -18.80 -99.77
C THR A 84 18.58 -17.97 -98.50
N GLN A 85 17.94 -16.80 -98.43
CA GLN A 85 17.58 -16.07 -97.21
C GLN A 85 18.61 -15.99 -96.06
N VAL A 86 19.89 -15.75 -96.36
CA VAL A 86 20.80 -15.13 -95.38
C VAL A 86 20.53 -13.62 -95.38
N THR A 87 20.31 -13.01 -94.22
CA THR A 87 20.18 -11.54 -94.16
C THR A 87 21.53 -10.89 -94.50
N SER A 88 21.52 -9.81 -95.28
CA SER A 88 22.76 -9.13 -95.69
C SER A 88 23.57 -8.72 -94.44
N PRO A 89 24.86 -9.07 -94.35
CA PRO A 89 25.67 -8.77 -93.16
C PRO A 89 25.74 -7.26 -92.94
N THR A 90 25.89 -6.87 -91.66
CA THR A 90 26.17 -5.48 -91.33
C THR A 90 27.54 -5.10 -91.93
N PRO A 91 27.72 -3.90 -92.53
CA PRO A 91 29.02 -3.53 -93.12
C PRO A 91 30.16 -3.62 -92.10
N GLY A 92 31.23 -4.35 -92.45
CA GLY A 92 32.34 -4.66 -91.55
C GLY A 92 32.30 -6.06 -90.92
N TYR A 93 31.32 -6.90 -91.25
CA TYR A 93 31.18 -8.28 -90.76
C TYR A 93 31.08 -9.30 -91.90
N CYS A 94 31.50 -10.54 -91.66
CA CYS A 94 31.44 -11.66 -92.59
C CYS A 94 31.04 -12.95 -91.85
N GLY A 95 29.93 -13.58 -92.23
CA GLY A 95 29.43 -14.83 -91.65
C GLY A 95 29.89 -16.09 -92.38
N ILE A 96 29.42 -17.25 -91.91
CA ILE A 96 29.64 -18.56 -92.54
C ILE A 96 28.98 -18.59 -93.93
N ASP A 97 29.55 -19.36 -94.88
CA ASP A 97 29.06 -19.46 -96.27
C ASP A 97 28.98 -18.10 -97.00
N MET A 98 29.79 -17.13 -96.55
CA MET A 98 30.06 -15.89 -97.28
C MET A 98 31.42 -15.94 -97.96
N LEU A 99 31.47 -15.41 -99.18
CA LEU A 99 32.71 -15.18 -99.91
C LEU A 99 33.29 -13.83 -99.50
N LEU A 100 34.40 -13.86 -98.76
CA LEU A 100 35.31 -12.74 -98.53
C LEU A 100 36.14 -12.52 -99.80
N GLY A 101 35.70 -11.59 -100.64
CA GLY A 101 36.49 -11.06 -101.75
C GLY A 101 37.39 -9.91 -101.31
N MET A 102 38.66 -9.95 -101.69
CA MET A 102 39.62 -8.88 -101.41
C MET A 102 40.48 -8.54 -102.65
N GLU A 103 40.71 -7.25 -102.87
CA GLU A 103 41.82 -6.75 -103.71
C GLU A 103 42.79 -5.92 -102.86
N MET A 104 44.08 -6.23 -102.95
CA MET A 104 45.17 -5.47 -102.31
C MET A 104 46.26 -5.15 -103.33
N ILE A 105 46.86 -3.96 -103.25
CA ILE A 105 47.98 -3.56 -104.12
C ILE A 105 49.30 -4.14 -103.58
N VAL A 106 50.18 -4.61 -104.47
CA VAL A 106 51.52 -5.12 -104.10
C VAL A 106 52.59 -4.39 -104.93
N PRO A 107 53.61 -3.76 -104.30
CA PRO A 107 54.67 -3.08 -105.03
C PRO A 107 55.68 -4.09 -105.60
N LEU A 108 55.61 -4.35 -106.91
CA LEU A 108 56.51 -5.25 -107.63
C LEU A 108 57.20 -4.51 -108.80
N SER A 109 58.52 -4.63 -108.90
CA SER A 109 59.38 -3.98 -109.91
C SER A 109 59.70 -4.87 -111.12
N ILE A 110 58.73 -5.69 -111.56
CA ILE A 110 58.87 -6.61 -112.70
C ILE A 110 57.95 -6.26 -113.88
N THR A 111 58.41 -6.60 -115.08
CA THR A 111 57.76 -6.28 -116.38
C THR A 111 57.28 -7.52 -117.17
N SER A 112 57.57 -8.74 -116.70
CA SER A 112 56.97 -9.99 -117.19
C SER A 112 56.64 -10.90 -116.00
N ILE A 113 55.65 -11.79 -116.17
CA ILE A 113 55.06 -12.59 -115.08
C ILE A 113 55.63 -14.01 -114.97
N ASP A 114 56.54 -14.39 -115.88
CA ASP A 114 56.94 -15.78 -116.08
C ASP A 114 57.65 -16.37 -114.85
N ASN A 115 57.24 -17.56 -114.40
CA ASN A 115 57.74 -18.27 -113.22
C ASN A 115 57.60 -17.51 -111.87
N VAL A 116 56.56 -16.70 -111.71
CA VAL A 116 56.21 -16.01 -110.45
C VAL A 116 55.06 -16.75 -109.75
N ASP A 117 55.30 -17.24 -108.54
CA ASP A 117 54.28 -17.82 -107.65
C ASP A 117 53.83 -16.79 -106.60
N THR A 118 52.57 -16.88 -106.17
CA THR A 118 52.01 -16.03 -105.10
C THR A 118 51.20 -16.88 -104.13
N SER A 119 51.59 -16.90 -102.86
CA SER A 119 50.86 -17.56 -101.79
C SER A 119 50.41 -16.54 -100.75
N CYS A 120 49.22 -16.73 -100.18
CA CYS A 120 48.73 -15.91 -99.08
C CYS A 120 48.14 -16.79 -97.97
N SER A 121 48.11 -16.26 -96.75
CA SER A 121 47.39 -16.83 -95.62
C SER A 121 46.59 -15.76 -94.88
N LEU A 122 45.44 -16.17 -94.34
CA LEU A 122 44.55 -15.36 -93.50
C LEU A 122 44.50 -15.99 -92.10
N ASN A 123 44.88 -15.26 -91.05
CA ASN A 123 45.04 -15.82 -89.69
C ASN A 123 45.86 -17.12 -89.64
N ASN A 124 46.91 -17.22 -90.49
CA ASN A 124 47.74 -18.41 -90.77
C ASN A 124 47.10 -19.56 -91.58
N ILE A 125 45.81 -19.47 -91.97
CA ILE A 125 45.16 -20.44 -92.87
C ILE A 125 45.59 -20.15 -94.33
N PRO A 126 46.17 -21.11 -95.07
CA PRO A 126 46.63 -20.89 -96.44
C PRO A 126 45.45 -20.76 -97.42
N LEU A 127 45.49 -19.74 -98.27
CA LEU A 127 44.43 -19.40 -99.21
C LEU A 127 44.65 -20.08 -100.57
N SER A 128 43.63 -20.79 -101.07
CA SER A 128 43.70 -21.63 -102.28
C SER A 128 43.38 -20.89 -103.60
N ASN A 129 42.69 -19.75 -103.54
CA ASN A 129 42.31 -18.93 -104.70
C ASN A 129 42.98 -17.55 -104.66
N VAL A 130 44.30 -17.53 -104.86
CA VAL A 130 45.11 -16.30 -104.90
C VAL A 130 45.54 -16.05 -106.34
N SER A 131 45.38 -14.81 -106.82
CA SER A 131 45.76 -14.42 -108.19
C SER A 131 46.47 -13.07 -108.22
N LEU A 132 47.61 -13.00 -108.90
CA LEU A 132 48.35 -11.75 -109.14
C LEU A 132 47.96 -11.18 -110.51
N VAL A 133 47.39 -9.99 -110.53
CA VAL A 133 46.86 -9.33 -111.74
C VAL A 133 47.42 -7.91 -111.83
N GLN A 134 47.98 -7.55 -112.98
CA GLN A 134 48.37 -6.15 -113.24
C GLN A 134 47.16 -5.37 -113.74
N LYS A 135 46.86 -4.22 -113.11
CA LYS A 135 45.79 -3.31 -113.53
C LYS A 135 46.17 -1.88 -113.19
N ASP A 136 45.88 -0.95 -114.09
CA ASP A 136 46.11 0.49 -113.88
C ASP A 136 47.59 0.79 -113.51
N SER A 137 48.51 0.11 -114.21
CA SER A 137 49.98 0.10 -114.01
C SER A 137 50.48 -0.37 -112.63
N LYS A 138 49.60 -0.77 -111.71
CA LYS A 138 49.95 -1.39 -110.43
C LYS A 138 49.76 -2.91 -110.50
N TRP A 139 50.53 -3.65 -109.70
CA TRP A 139 50.27 -5.06 -109.44
C TRP A 139 49.28 -5.17 -108.27
N LYS A 140 48.26 -6.03 -108.41
CA LYS A 140 47.29 -6.34 -107.36
C LYS A 140 47.25 -7.84 -107.11
N VAL A 141 47.10 -8.23 -105.85
CA VAL A 141 46.61 -9.57 -105.48
C VAL A 141 45.10 -9.47 -105.33
N ARG A 142 44.37 -10.31 -106.06
CA ARG A 142 42.96 -10.58 -105.83
C ARG A 142 42.83 -11.99 -105.25
N LEU A 143 42.09 -12.09 -104.16
CA LEU A 143 41.77 -13.36 -103.51
C LEU A 143 40.29 -13.44 -103.14
N GLY A 144 39.77 -14.66 -103.11
CA GLY A 144 38.41 -14.97 -102.69
C GLY A 144 38.43 -16.17 -101.75
N TYR A 145 37.99 -15.98 -100.51
CA TYR A 145 37.95 -17.01 -99.48
C TYR A 145 36.51 -17.20 -98.98
N THR A 146 36.04 -18.44 -98.89
CA THR A 146 34.75 -18.76 -98.29
C THR A 146 34.97 -19.02 -96.80
N ILE A 147 34.31 -18.28 -95.92
CA ILE A 147 34.34 -18.55 -94.47
C ILE A 147 33.64 -19.89 -94.21
N GLN A 148 34.33 -20.82 -93.55
CA GLN A 148 33.82 -22.14 -93.20
C GLN A 148 33.60 -22.27 -91.69
N LEU A 149 32.67 -23.16 -91.31
CA LEU A 149 32.38 -23.48 -89.91
C LEU A 149 33.65 -24.05 -89.24
N GLY A 150 34.21 -23.33 -88.28
CA GLY A 150 35.45 -23.69 -87.59
C GLY A 150 36.70 -22.91 -88.03
N ASP A 151 36.58 -21.93 -88.93
CA ASP A 151 37.56 -20.84 -89.02
C ASP A 151 37.63 -20.07 -87.67
N PRO A 152 38.75 -19.40 -87.34
CA PRO A 152 38.88 -18.63 -86.10
C PRO A 152 38.11 -17.30 -86.19
N ASP A 153 37.15 -17.11 -85.28
CA ASP A 153 36.48 -15.83 -85.06
C ASP A 153 37.50 -14.70 -84.83
N SER A 154 37.23 -13.54 -85.42
CA SER A 154 38.12 -12.37 -85.31
C SER A 154 37.34 -11.05 -85.37
N GLU A 155 37.79 -10.09 -84.57
CA GLU A 155 37.26 -8.73 -84.51
C GLU A 155 37.79 -7.86 -85.66
N ALA A 156 37.06 -6.82 -86.03
CA ALA A 156 37.47 -5.90 -87.09
C ALA A 156 38.79 -5.20 -86.73
N GLY A 157 39.84 -5.46 -87.52
CA GLY A 157 41.20 -4.96 -87.29
C GLY A 157 42.16 -5.94 -86.61
N SER A 158 41.70 -7.10 -86.12
CA SER A 158 42.59 -8.17 -85.60
C SER A 158 42.93 -9.24 -86.64
N THR A 159 42.08 -9.41 -87.65
CA THR A 159 42.25 -10.33 -88.79
C THR A 159 43.53 -10.02 -89.58
N GLN A 160 44.53 -10.91 -89.57
CA GLN A 160 45.81 -10.71 -90.26
C GLN A 160 45.81 -11.39 -91.64
N ILE A 161 46.25 -10.65 -92.67
CA ILE A 161 46.62 -11.22 -93.97
C ILE A 161 48.14 -11.19 -94.13
N GLN A 162 48.72 -12.27 -94.65
CA GLN A 162 50.09 -12.29 -95.15
C GLN A 162 50.11 -12.82 -96.59
N CYS A 163 50.84 -12.16 -97.49
CA CYS A 163 51.02 -12.55 -98.89
C CYS A 163 52.49 -12.49 -99.29
N VAL A 164 52.99 -13.55 -99.90
CA VAL A 164 54.38 -13.69 -100.37
C VAL A 164 54.39 -13.95 -101.87
N VAL A 165 55.12 -13.12 -102.61
CA VAL A 165 55.37 -13.28 -104.04
C VAL A 165 56.81 -13.77 -104.22
N THR A 166 56.99 -14.90 -104.91
CA THR A 166 58.33 -15.47 -105.17
C THR A 166 58.58 -15.72 -106.66
N ARG A 167 59.84 -15.69 -107.06
CA ARG A 167 60.29 -16.08 -108.41
C ARG A 167 61.54 -16.93 -108.25
N THR A 168 61.50 -18.18 -108.73
CA THR A 168 62.63 -19.13 -108.63
C THR A 168 63.29 -19.17 -107.23
N ASN A 169 62.47 -19.36 -106.19
CA ASN A 169 62.84 -19.37 -104.76
C ASN A 169 63.45 -18.08 -104.17
N ALA A 170 63.46 -16.96 -104.90
CA ALA A 170 63.72 -15.63 -104.33
C ALA A 170 62.40 -14.92 -104.01
N THR A 171 62.29 -14.30 -102.83
CA THR A 171 61.14 -13.45 -102.46
C THR A 171 61.23 -12.10 -103.18
N LEU A 172 60.21 -11.77 -103.99
CA LEU A 172 60.09 -10.48 -104.67
C LEU A 172 59.34 -9.45 -103.82
N ALA A 173 58.32 -9.88 -103.09
CA ALA A 173 57.60 -9.09 -102.11
C ALA A 173 57.08 -9.99 -100.98
N ASN A 174 57.03 -9.46 -99.76
CA ASN A 174 56.32 -10.01 -98.62
C ASN A 174 55.49 -8.87 -98.03
N VAL A 175 54.19 -9.07 -97.91
CA VAL A 175 53.22 -8.06 -97.46
C VAL A 175 52.40 -8.66 -96.33
N SER A 176 52.29 -7.94 -95.22
CA SER A 176 51.50 -8.35 -94.05
C SER A 176 50.76 -7.14 -93.48
N ASP A 177 49.45 -7.24 -93.28
CA ASP A 177 48.60 -6.15 -92.79
C ASP A 177 47.39 -6.70 -92.01
N THR A 178 46.61 -5.84 -91.34
CA THR A 178 45.34 -6.23 -90.71
C THR A 178 44.11 -5.70 -91.46
N LEU A 179 43.05 -6.50 -91.48
CA LEU A 179 41.82 -6.21 -92.21
C LEU A 179 40.74 -5.62 -91.29
N PRO A 180 40.12 -4.48 -91.64
CA PRO A 180 39.02 -3.88 -90.88
C PRO A 180 37.68 -4.61 -91.12
N ILE A 181 37.67 -5.94 -91.00
CA ILE A 181 36.48 -6.78 -91.11
C ILE A 181 36.52 -7.89 -90.05
N ALA A 182 35.38 -8.09 -89.38
CA ALA A 182 35.19 -9.17 -88.42
C ALA A 182 34.72 -10.46 -89.13
N VAL A 183 35.22 -11.61 -88.69
CA VAL A 183 34.84 -12.94 -89.20
C VAL A 183 34.12 -13.68 -88.08
N TYR A 184 32.87 -14.11 -88.36
CA TYR A 184 31.99 -14.83 -87.44
C TYR A 184 31.69 -16.21 -88.04
N ALA A 185 32.51 -17.19 -87.68
CA ALA A 185 32.56 -18.55 -88.20
C ALA A 185 31.80 -19.59 -87.33
N TYR A 186 31.10 -19.14 -86.28
CA TYR A 186 30.22 -19.95 -85.44
C TYR A 186 28.76 -19.49 -85.51
N LEU A 187 27.83 -20.44 -85.40
CA LEU A 187 26.39 -20.16 -85.31
C LEU A 187 26.03 -19.57 -83.94
N PRO A 188 25.10 -18.60 -83.85
CA PRO A 188 24.69 -17.98 -82.59
C PRO A 188 23.74 -18.88 -81.78
N GLU A 189 24.24 -20.03 -81.33
CA GLU A 189 23.51 -20.95 -80.47
C GLU A 189 23.37 -20.36 -79.06
N ILE A 190 22.16 -20.41 -78.47
CA ILE A 190 21.91 -19.91 -77.12
C ILE A 190 22.59 -20.86 -76.10
N ASP A 191 23.36 -20.27 -75.18
CA ASP A 191 23.94 -20.96 -74.03
C ASP A 191 23.01 -20.89 -72.82
N SER A 192 22.51 -19.69 -72.53
CA SER A 192 21.60 -19.44 -71.41
C SER A 192 20.55 -18.37 -71.75
N PHE A 193 19.34 -18.58 -71.23
CA PHE A 193 18.22 -17.65 -71.31
C PHE A 193 17.72 -17.45 -69.87
N SER A 194 17.60 -16.21 -69.42
CA SER A 194 17.32 -15.90 -68.01
C SER A 194 16.33 -14.76 -67.83
N ILE A 195 15.54 -14.81 -66.76
CA ILE A 195 14.90 -13.61 -66.21
C ILE A 195 15.98 -12.76 -65.53
N VAL A 196 16.04 -11.47 -65.88
CA VAL A 196 16.83 -10.48 -65.16
C VAL A 196 16.02 -10.04 -63.94
N PRO A 197 16.44 -10.35 -62.70
CA PRO A 197 15.72 -9.90 -61.51
C PRO A 197 15.77 -8.36 -61.43
N PRO A 198 14.65 -7.69 -61.08
CA PRO A 198 14.63 -6.24 -60.91
C PRO A 198 15.60 -5.83 -59.79
N GLN A 199 16.39 -4.77 -60.01
CA GLN A 199 17.33 -4.31 -59.00
C GLN A 199 16.57 -3.76 -57.78
N ILE A 200 16.86 -4.32 -56.61
CA ILE A 200 16.32 -3.87 -55.34
C ILE A 200 17.14 -2.67 -54.89
N ASP A 201 16.54 -1.47 -54.94
CA ASP A 201 17.17 -0.26 -54.41
C ASP A 201 17.54 -0.45 -52.93
N ALA A 202 18.84 -0.38 -52.64
CA ALA A 202 19.42 -0.63 -51.31
C ALA A 202 19.23 0.57 -50.36
N ALA A 203 17.99 1.06 -50.24
CA ALA A 203 17.66 2.37 -49.65
C ALA A 203 16.77 2.30 -48.39
N ALA A 204 16.51 1.12 -47.80
CA ALA A 204 15.81 1.01 -46.52
C ALA A 204 16.09 -0.29 -45.74
N THR A 205 17.01 -0.28 -44.76
CA THR A 205 16.96 -1.11 -43.52
C THR A 205 18.10 -0.81 -42.55
N THR A 206 17.87 0.02 -41.52
CA THR A 206 18.83 0.28 -40.43
C THR A 206 18.59 -0.61 -39.21
N ARG A 207 18.77 -1.94 -39.35
CA ARG A 207 18.82 -2.83 -38.17
C ARG A 207 19.61 -4.13 -38.44
N PRO A 208 20.59 -4.50 -37.59
CA PRO A 208 21.24 -5.80 -37.69
C PRO A 208 20.32 -6.92 -37.16
N PRO A 209 20.21 -8.08 -37.84
CA PRO A 209 19.39 -9.19 -37.39
C PRO A 209 20.04 -9.95 -36.22
N THR A 210 19.23 -10.37 -35.25
CA THR A 210 19.65 -11.24 -34.15
C THR A 210 19.87 -12.68 -34.62
N LYS A 211 20.99 -13.28 -34.19
CA LYS A 211 21.36 -14.67 -34.54
C LYS A 211 20.45 -15.69 -33.85
N ASN A 212 19.54 -16.31 -34.61
CA ASN A 212 19.04 -17.65 -34.31
C ASN A 212 19.47 -18.61 -35.43
N LYS A 213 20.05 -19.75 -35.06
CA LYS A 213 20.43 -20.83 -35.98
C LYS A 213 19.34 -21.91 -35.95
N THR A 214 18.57 -22.03 -37.03
CA THR A 214 18.10 -23.30 -37.64
C THR A 214 17.13 -22.96 -38.77
N ASN A 215 17.63 -23.01 -40.01
CA ASN A 215 17.00 -23.52 -41.22
C ASN A 215 17.89 -23.18 -42.42
N MET A 216 17.72 -23.88 -43.54
CA MET A 216 18.44 -23.54 -44.77
C MET A 216 17.84 -22.27 -45.38
N ASN A 217 18.68 -21.28 -45.67
CA ASN A 217 18.25 -20.03 -46.31
C ASN A 217 17.93 -20.28 -47.79
N ILE A 218 16.73 -20.78 -48.06
CA ILE A 218 16.09 -20.64 -49.37
C ILE A 218 15.74 -19.15 -49.52
N ALA A 219 16.20 -18.50 -50.59
CA ALA A 219 15.81 -17.12 -50.87
C ALA A 219 14.30 -17.07 -51.19
N PRO A 220 13.54 -16.10 -50.66
CA PRO A 220 12.09 -16.06 -50.85
C PRO A 220 11.74 -15.81 -52.32
N THR A 221 10.87 -16.66 -52.87
CA THR A 221 10.36 -16.54 -54.23
C THR A 221 9.65 -15.20 -54.45
N MET A 222 10.06 -14.46 -55.47
CA MET A 222 9.47 -13.18 -55.87
C MET A 222 8.36 -13.43 -56.88
N TYR A 223 7.12 -13.22 -56.48
CA TYR A 223 5.95 -13.30 -57.37
C TYR A 223 5.73 -11.94 -58.05
N LEU A 224 5.74 -11.92 -59.38
CA LEU A 224 5.41 -10.76 -60.20
C LEU A 224 3.94 -10.85 -60.67
N GLY A 225 3.22 -9.75 -60.51
CA GLY A 225 1.79 -9.63 -60.81
C GLY A 225 1.48 -8.84 -62.07
N ILE A 226 0.19 -8.73 -62.39
CA ILE A 226 -0.35 -8.05 -63.57
C ILE A 226 0.22 -6.63 -63.68
N GLY A 227 0.70 -6.27 -64.87
CA GLY A 227 1.34 -4.98 -65.15
C GLY A 227 2.83 -4.90 -64.79
N SER A 228 3.42 -5.93 -64.17
CA SER A 228 4.87 -5.97 -63.95
C SER A 228 5.61 -6.24 -65.26
N ALA A 229 6.67 -5.47 -65.54
CA ALA A 229 7.56 -5.70 -66.67
C ALA A 229 8.67 -6.69 -66.30
N ILE A 230 8.72 -7.82 -67.00
CA ILE A 230 9.80 -8.81 -66.94
C ILE A 230 10.84 -8.44 -67.99
N GLN A 231 12.11 -8.42 -67.60
CA GLN A 231 13.25 -8.29 -68.50
C GLN A 231 13.92 -9.66 -68.66
N PHE A 232 14.28 -10.02 -69.88
CA PHE A 232 14.97 -11.25 -70.22
C PHE A 232 16.36 -10.93 -70.79
N ALA A 233 17.35 -11.73 -70.42
CA ALA A 233 18.69 -11.68 -70.99
C ALA A 233 19.07 -13.05 -71.54
N VAL A 234 19.65 -13.04 -72.74
CA VAL A 234 20.14 -14.21 -73.49
C VAL A 234 21.66 -14.10 -73.59
N SER A 235 22.36 -15.22 -73.45
CA SER A 235 23.77 -15.35 -73.79
C SER A 235 23.93 -16.44 -74.83
N THR A 236 24.74 -16.19 -75.86
CA THR A 236 25.13 -17.17 -76.87
C THR A 236 26.43 -17.88 -76.46
N LYS A 237 26.66 -19.09 -76.98
CA LYS A 237 27.92 -19.83 -76.76
C LYS A 237 29.13 -19.16 -77.41
N SER A 238 28.90 -18.41 -78.48
CA SER A 238 29.90 -17.59 -79.17
C SER A 238 30.11 -16.21 -78.53
N LEU A 239 29.32 -15.85 -77.52
CA LEU A 239 29.27 -14.52 -76.88
C LEU A 239 28.88 -13.36 -77.83
N HIS A 240 28.45 -13.67 -79.06
CA HIS A 240 27.98 -12.68 -80.05
C HIS A 240 26.57 -12.19 -79.74
N ASP A 241 26.36 -10.89 -79.97
CA ASP A 241 25.11 -10.19 -79.69
C ASP A 241 24.04 -10.56 -80.74
N VAL A 242 22.83 -10.90 -80.28
CA VAL A 242 21.74 -11.41 -81.14
C VAL A 242 20.48 -10.53 -81.14
N LYS A 243 19.78 -10.58 -82.28
CA LYS A 243 18.42 -10.05 -82.49
C LYS A 243 17.52 -11.17 -83.02
N GLY A 244 16.24 -11.16 -82.70
CA GLY A 244 15.35 -12.25 -83.11
C GLY A 244 13.95 -12.20 -82.52
N THR A 245 13.25 -13.33 -82.57
CA THR A 245 11.93 -13.49 -81.93
C THR A 245 11.85 -14.82 -81.19
N CYS A 246 11.23 -14.80 -80.01
CA CYS A 246 11.05 -15.97 -79.16
C CYS A 246 9.59 -16.12 -78.73
N MET A 247 9.06 -17.33 -78.88
CA MET A 247 7.81 -17.74 -78.24
C MET A 247 8.11 -18.21 -76.81
N LEU A 248 7.40 -17.64 -75.83
CA LEU A 248 7.45 -18.08 -74.44
C LEU A 248 6.24 -18.97 -74.12
N GLN A 249 6.48 -20.12 -73.49
CA GLN A 249 5.44 -21.07 -73.05
C GLN A 249 5.58 -21.34 -71.54
N PRO A 250 4.49 -21.49 -70.77
CA PRO A 250 3.09 -21.61 -71.20
C PRO A 250 2.35 -20.29 -71.47
N LEU A 251 3.02 -19.12 -71.37
CA LEU A 251 2.41 -17.80 -71.64
C LEU A 251 1.79 -17.69 -73.05
N ASN A 252 2.35 -18.41 -74.03
CA ASN A 252 2.00 -18.37 -75.45
C ASN A 252 2.14 -16.98 -76.09
N GLN A 253 3.19 -16.26 -75.70
CA GLN A 253 3.47 -14.87 -76.10
C GLN A 253 4.76 -14.77 -76.91
N GLN A 254 4.77 -13.94 -77.94
CA GLN A 254 5.95 -13.68 -78.76
C GLN A 254 6.66 -12.41 -78.28
N ILE A 255 7.93 -12.53 -77.91
CA ILE A 255 8.80 -11.39 -77.61
C ILE A 255 9.84 -11.17 -78.71
N THR A 256 10.21 -9.92 -78.94
CA THR A 256 11.36 -9.53 -79.77
C THR A 256 12.62 -9.46 -78.91
N LEU A 257 13.73 -9.97 -79.44
CA LEU A 257 15.07 -9.78 -78.90
C LEU A 257 15.81 -8.69 -79.68
N GLU A 258 16.39 -7.73 -78.97
CA GLU A 258 17.34 -6.75 -79.48
C GLU A 258 18.53 -6.65 -78.51
N HIS A 259 19.77 -6.67 -79.03
CA HIS A 259 21.00 -6.64 -78.21
C HIS A 259 20.97 -7.69 -77.07
N SER A 260 20.61 -8.92 -77.45
CA SER A 260 20.46 -10.10 -76.59
C SER A 260 19.48 -9.95 -75.42
N LYS A 261 18.55 -8.99 -75.48
CA LYS A 261 17.56 -8.70 -74.43
C LYS A 261 16.15 -8.63 -75.00
N GLY A 262 15.17 -9.01 -74.20
CA GLY A 262 13.75 -8.89 -74.52
C GLY A 262 12.93 -8.50 -73.30
N ALA A 263 11.72 -8.00 -73.51
CA ALA A 263 10.83 -7.57 -72.45
C ALA A 263 9.41 -8.13 -72.64
N TYR A 264 8.73 -8.41 -71.53
CA TYR A 264 7.32 -8.78 -71.49
C TYR A 264 6.61 -8.06 -70.34
N VAL A 265 5.31 -7.80 -70.46
CA VAL A 265 4.50 -7.22 -69.39
C VAL A 265 3.36 -8.18 -69.09
N ILE A 266 3.25 -8.60 -67.82
CA ILE A 266 2.27 -9.61 -67.39
C ILE A 266 0.85 -9.07 -67.61
N ALA A 267 0.04 -9.81 -68.38
CA ALA A 267 -1.35 -9.49 -68.66
C ALA A 267 -2.31 -10.13 -67.65
N ALA A 268 -3.50 -9.55 -67.51
CA ALA A 268 -4.57 -10.16 -66.75
C ALA A 268 -5.09 -11.41 -67.47
N GLY A 269 -5.00 -12.56 -66.82
CA GLY A 269 -5.34 -13.86 -67.42
C GLY A 269 -4.13 -14.69 -67.89
N ASP A 270 -2.90 -14.19 -67.76
CA ASP A 270 -1.72 -15.04 -67.94
C ASP A 270 -1.73 -16.22 -66.93
N PRO A 271 -1.36 -17.44 -67.35
CA PRO A 271 -1.30 -18.58 -66.45
C PRO A 271 -0.22 -18.39 -65.38
N PHE A 272 -0.41 -19.03 -64.22
CA PHE A 272 0.65 -19.13 -63.22
C PHE A 272 1.85 -19.90 -63.77
N VAL A 273 3.04 -19.28 -63.74
CA VAL A 273 4.31 -19.88 -64.15
C VAL A 273 5.23 -19.97 -62.94
N GLY A 274 5.47 -21.20 -62.49
CA GLY A 274 6.38 -21.49 -61.37
C GLY A 274 7.85 -21.49 -61.76
N LEU A 275 8.72 -21.65 -60.76
CA LEU A 275 10.17 -21.67 -60.93
C LEU A 275 10.63 -22.69 -61.98
N ASP A 276 11.41 -22.23 -62.94
CA ASP A 276 12.00 -22.99 -64.05
C ASP A 276 11.00 -23.84 -64.87
N THR A 277 9.73 -23.41 -64.91
CA THR A 277 8.67 -23.97 -65.75
C THR A 277 8.45 -23.21 -67.06
N LEU A 278 9.01 -22.00 -67.21
CA LEU A 278 8.96 -21.22 -68.44
C LEU A 278 9.94 -21.78 -69.48
N THR A 279 9.45 -22.08 -70.69
CA THR A 279 10.26 -22.49 -71.84
C THR A 279 10.26 -21.42 -72.93
N TYR A 280 11.30 -21.45 -73.77
CA TYR A 280 11.45 -20.60 -74.94
C TYR A 280 11.61 -21.43 -76.21
N SER A 281 11.16 -20.88 -77.33
CA SER A 281 11.48 -21.33 -78.70
C SER A 281 11.83 -20.10 -79.52
N CYS A 282 13.08 -20.00 -79.98
CA CYS A 282 13.68 -18.78 -80.50
C CYS A 282 14.25 -18.96 -81.91
N ASN A 283 13.99 -18.00 -82.79
CA ASN A 283 14.79 -17.75 -83.99
C ASN A 283 15.67 -16.53 -83.73
N VAL A 284 16.98 -16.72 -83.67
CA VAL A 284 17.99 -15.67 -83.43
C VAL A 284 18.92 -15.49 -84.62
N THR A 285 19.38 -14.26 -84.80
CA THR A 285 20.33 -13.84 -85.84
C THR A 285 21.39 -12.95 -85.22
N ASP A 286 22.65 -13.14 -85.61
CA ASP A 286 23.75 -12.26 -85.16
C ASP A 286 23.94 -11.03 -86.07
N VAL A 287 24.97 -10.22 -85.78
CA VAL A 287 25.32 -9.03 -86.56
C VAL A 287 26.00 -9.35 -87.91
N ALA A 288 26.51 -10.57 -88.09
CA ALA A 288 27.05 -11.08 -89.34
C ALA A 288 25.99 -11.73 -90.25
N GLY A 289 24.75 -11.92 -89.76
CA GLY A 289 23.64 -12.51 -90.50
C GLY A 289 23.51 -14.04 -90.34
N ASN A 290 24.39 -14.68 -89.56
CA ASN A 290 24.25 -16.10 -89.22
C ASN A 290 22.95 -16.28 -88.43
N SER A 291 22.20 -17.34 -88.72
CA SER A 291 20.85 -17.56 -88.17
C SER A 291 20.79 -18.92 -87.48
N ALA A 292 20.23 -18.97 -86.27
CA ALA A 292 20.07 -20.20 -85.49
C ALA A 292 18.67 -20.31 -84.89
N HIS A 293 18.17 -21.54 -84.79
CA HIS A 293 16.98 -21.88 -84.02
C HIS A 293 17.39 -22.57 -82.72
N SER A 294 16.74 -22.23 -81.61
CA SER A 294 17.08 -22.78 -80.29
C SER A 294 15.84 -22.83 -79.39
N GLU A 295 15.66 -23.95 -78.70
CA GLU A 295 14.58 -24.16 -77.72
C GLU A 295 15.16 -24.60 -76.38
N GLY A 296 14.54 -24.19 -75.27
CA GLY A 296 15.05 -24.51 -73.95
C GLY A 296 14.21 -23.98 -72.80
N LYS A 297 14.79 -23.98 -71.59
CA LYS A 297 14.19 -23.42 -70.37
C LYS A 297 14.74 -22.04 -70.07
N VAL A 298 13.89 -21.16 -69.56
CA VAL A 298 14.29 -19.86 -69.00
C VAL A 298 14.66 -20.04 -67.52
N ALA A 299 15.88 -19.68 -67.15
CA ALA A 299 16.34 -19.66 -65.76
C ALA A 299 15.60 -18.56 -64.97
N SER A 300 14.77 -18.98 -64.02
CA SER A 300 13.79 -18.11 -63.34
C SER A 300 14.38 -17.23 -62.23
N HIS A 301 15.55 -17.56 -61.68
CA HIS A 301 16.23 -16.78 -60.64
C HIS A 301 15.34 -16.43 -59.42
N GLN A 302 14.54 -17.39 -58.95
CA GLN A 302 13.54 -17.23 -57.87
C GLN A 302 12.38 -16.27 -58.20
N VAL A 303 12.16 -15.94 -59.47
CA VAL A 303 11.00 -15.16 -59.94
C VAL A 303 9.90 -16.11 -60.43
N ALA A 304 8.67 -15.93 -59.94
CA ALA A 304 7.46 -16.60 -60.41
C ALA A 304 6.50 -15.58 -61.02
N ILE A 305 5.67 -16.01 -61.98
CA ILE A 305 4.74 -15.16 -62.74
C ILE A 305 3.31 -15.56 -62.37
N ASP A 306 2.46 -14.60 -62.01
CA ASP A 306 1.06 -14.86 -61.71
C ASP A 306 0.16 -13.74 -62.27
N GLY A 307 -0.49 -14.03 -63.41
CA GLY A 307 -1.51 -13.17 -64.03
C GLY A 307 -2.94 -13.42 -63.52
N THR A 308 -3.12 -14.26 -62.50
CA THR A 308 -4.45 -14.64 -61.98
C THR A 308 -5.00 -13.66 -60.95
N LEU A 309 -6.31 -13.68 -60.73
CA LEU A 309 -7.01 -12.87 -59.72
C LEU A 309 -7.51 -13.75 -58.57
N PRO A 310 -7.45 -13.28 -57.30
CA PRO A 310 -7.86 -14.07 -56.14
C PRO A 310 -9.39 -14.08 -55.96
N ILE A 311 -10.10 -14.79 -56.84
CA ILE A 311 -11.56 -14.81 -56.91
C ILE A 311 -12.17 -15.82 -55.91
N ILE A 312 -13.16 -15.35 -55.15
CA ILE A 312 -14.04 -16.16 -54.30
C ILE A 312 -15.34 -16.45 -55.05
N GLU A 313 -15.78 -17.71 -55.00
CA GLU A 313 -17.01 -18.20 -55.62
C GLU A 313 -18.21 -18.01 -54.69
N SER A 314 -18.08 -18.40 -53.42
CA SER A 314 -19.16 -18.35 -52.43
C SER A 314 -18.63 -18.42 -50.98
N VAL A 315 -19.47 -18.00 -50.03
CA VAL A 315 -19.36 -18.41 -48.63
C VAL A 315 -19.92 -19.83 -48.52
N PHE A 316 -19.04 -20.78 -48.26
CA PHE A 316 -19.34 -22.22 -48.22
C PHE A 316 -20.00 -22.66 -46.91
N MET A 317 -19.65 -22.03 -45.79
CA MET A 317 -20.18 -22.37 -44.47
C MET A 317 -20.06 -21.18 -43.51
N VAL A 318 -21.03 -21.04 -42.59
CA VAL A 318 -20.92 -20.17 -41.41
C VAL A 318 -21.25 -21.00 -40.17
N PHE A 319 -20.45 -20.83 -39.13
CA PHE A 319 -20.59 -21.50 -37.84
C PHE A 319 -20.35 -20.51 -36.71
N SER A 320 -21.00 -20.69 -35.56
CA SER A 320 -20.74 -19.90 -34.35
C SER A 320 -20.37 -20.82 -33.19
N SER A 321 -19.41 -20.39 -32.36
CA SER A 321 -19.00 -21.09 -31.14
C SER A 321 -20.14 -21.29 -30.13
N GLU A 322 -21.14 -20.39 -30.14
CA GLU A 322 -22.37 -20.49 -29.35
C GLU A 322 -23.59 -20.14 -30.22
N MET A 323 -24.75 -20.71 -29.92
CA MET A 323 -26.01 -20.47 -30.65
C MET A 323 -27.14 -20.26 -29.63
N PRO A 324 -27.76 -19.06 -29.55
CA PRO A 324 -27.40 -17.80 -30.23
C PRO A 324 -25.96 -17.31 -29.95
N ALA A 325 -25.45 -16.48 -30.87
CA ALA A 325 -24.11 -15.93 -30.84
C ALA A 325 -24.07 -14.62 -30.03
N LYS A 326 -23.94 -14.77 -28.71
CA LYS A 326 -23.81 -13.69 -27.73
C LYS A 326 -22.47 -12.93 -27.84
N ILE A 327 -22.29 -11.84 -27.09
CA ILE A 327 -21.02 -11.09 -27.00
C ILE A 327 -19.85 -12.01 -26.60
N GLY A 328 -18.74 -11.91 -27.33
CA GLY A 328 -17.54 -12.74 -27.17
C GLY A 328 -17.53 -14.01 -28.03
N SER A 329 -18.66 -14.42 -28.60
CA SER A 329 -18.74 -15.58 -29.51
C SER A 329 -17.86 -15.38 -30.75
N MET A 330 -17.28 -16.48 -31.24
CA MET A 330 -16.57 -16.51 -32.52
C MET A 330 -17.49 -17.06 -33.61
N VAL A 331 -17.92 -16.20 -34.52
CA VAL A 331 -18.54 -16.57 -35.79
C VAL A 331 -17.43 -16.78 -36.83
N THR A 332 -17.31 -18.01 -37.32
CA THR A 332 -16.34 -18.38 -38.35
C THR A 332 -17.06 -18.52 -39.69
N LEU A 333 -16.62 -17.75 -40.69
CA LEU A 333 -17.11 -17.81 -42.06
C LEU A 333 -16.05 -18.45 -42.95
N THR A 334 -16.42 -19.52 -43.67
CA THR A 334 -15.54 -20.23 -44.60
C THR A 334 -15.92 -19.87 -46.03
N MET A 335 -15.01 -19.25 -46.77
CA MET A 335 -15.13 -18.88 -48.18
C MET A 335 -14.43 -19.90 -49.07
N LYS A 336 -14.95 -20.13 -50.28
CA LYS A 336 -14.37 -21.03 -51.29
C LYS A 336 -13.84 -20.24 -52.48
N ALA A 337 -12.56 -20.43 -52.80
CA ALA A 337 -11.93 -19.86 -53.99
C ALA A 337 -12.35 -20.62 -55.26
N GLN A 338 -12.61 -19.87 -56.33
CA GLN A 338 -13.17 -20.41 -57.58
C GLN A 338 -12.29 -21.51 -58.21
N ASN A 339 -10.97 -21.31 -58.20
CA ASN A 339 -10.00 -22.21 -58.83
C ASN A 339 -9.27 -23.12 -57.82
N LEU A 340 -9.78 -23.26 -56.59
CA LEU A 340 -9.15 -24.02 -55.48
C LEU A 340 -7.68 -23.59 -55.18
N SER A 341 -7.35 -22.33 -55.49
CA SER A 341 -6.01 -21.76 -55.35
C SER A 341 -5.68 -21.40 -53.91
N SER A 342 -4.45 -21.70 -53.51
CA SER A 342 -3.85 -21.37 -52.20
C SER A 342 -3.15 -19.99 -52.20
N GLY A 343 -2.88 -19.45 -51.02
CA GLY A 343 -2.06 -18.25 -50.85
C GLY A 343 -2.78 -16.91 -51.12
N TYR A 344 -4.11 -16.86 -51.03
CA TYR A 344 -4.80 -15.58 -50.91
C TYR A 344 -4.59 -14.99 -49.50
N THR A 345 -4.38 -13.69 -49.44
CA THR A 345 -4.25 -12.90 -48.22
C THR A 345 -5.17 -11.70 -48.32
N GLY A 346 -5.60 -11.11 -47.20
CA GLY A 346 -6.45 -9.94 -47.25
C GLY A 346 -7.26 -9.73 -45.98
N ASN A 347 -8.13 -8.72 -46.06
CA ASN A 347 -8.94 -8.27 -44.94
C ASN A 347 -10.43 -8.22 -45.34
N CYS A 348 -11.29 -8.67 -44.43
CA CYS A 348 -12.74 -8.58 -44.58
C CYS A 348 -13.36 -7.67 -43.50
N SER A 349 -14.51 -7.08 -43.81
CA SER A 349 -15.47 -6.62 -42.83
C SER A 349 -16.67 -7.56 -42.81
N VAL A 350 -17.21 -7.82 -41.62
CA VAL A 350 -18.35 -8.70 -41.36
C VAL A 350 -19.30 -7.93 -40.46
N ASN A 351 -20.59 -7.88 -40.79
CA ASN A 351 -21.59 -7.07 -40.09
C ASN A 351 -21.28 -5.55 -40.06
N GLY A 352 -20.47 -5.06 -41.01
CA GLY A 352 -19.93 -3.70 -40.99
C GLY A 352 -18.72 -3.48 -40.06
N VAL A 353 -18.33 -4.50 -39.29
CA VAL A 353 -17.19 -4.47 -38.35
C VAL A 353 -15.94 -5.04 -39.03
N GLY A 354 -14.76 -4.48 -38.78
CA GLY A 354 -13.50 -4.99 -39.33
C GLY A 354 -12.33 -4.01 -39.15
N PRO A 355 -11.16 -4.26 -39.77
CA PRO A 355 -10.84 -5.41 -40.60
C PRO A 355 -10.54 -6.69 -39.80
N PHE A 356 -10.93 -7.84 -40.35
CA PHE A 356 -10.53 -9.19 -39.92
C PHE A 356 -9.62 -9.82 -40.98
N GLU A 357 -8.50 -10.41 -40.57
CA GLU A 357 -7.56 -11.07 -41.49
C GLU A 357 -8.16 -12.38 -42.04
N VAL A 358 -7.84 -12.70 -43.29
CA VAL A 358 -8.24 -13.92 -44.00
C VAL A 358 -7.13 -14.97 -43.87
N SER A 359 -7.46 -16.15 -43.35
CA SER A 359 -6.52 -17.27 -43.18
C SER A 359 -6.85 -18.45 -44.11
N GLU A 360 -5.86 -19.15 -44.66
CA GLU A 360 -6.10 -20.38 -45.43
C GLU A 360 -6.25 -21.60 -44.49
N GLN A 361 -7.12 -22.55 -44.85
CA GLN A 361 -7.28 -23.79 -44.08
C GLN A 361 -6.07 -24.72 -44.25
N ALA A 362 -5.31 -24.94 -43.18
CA ALA A 362 -4.02 -25.64 -43.22
C ALA A 362 -4.08 -27.14 -43.60
N ASP A 363 -5.18 -27.83 -43.34
CA ASP A 363 -5.33 -29.28 -43.55
C ASP A 363 -6.17 -29.60 -44.80
N ASP A 364 -5.54 -30.26 -45.79
CA ASP A 364 -6.07 -30.90 -47.01
C ASP A 364 -7.00 -30.11 -47.96
N LYS A 365 -7.52 -28.93 -47.58
CA LYS A 365 -8.59 -28.21 -48.31
C LYS A 365 -8.09 -26.97 -49.04
N ARG A 366 -7.30 -27.19 -50.09
CA ARG A 366 -6.80 -26.14 -51.00
C ARG A 366 -7.94 -25.20 -51.44
N GLY A 367 -7.75 -23.89 -51.21
CA GLY A 367 -8.72 -22.87 -51.62
C GLY A 367 -9.94 -22.71 -50.72
N LEU A 368 -9.92 -23.20 -49.47
CA LEU A 368 -10.82 -22.74 -48.42
C LEU A 368 -10.14 -21.70 -47.51
N TYR A 369 -10.83 -20.60 -47.28
CA TYR A 369 -10.34 -19.45 -46.51
C TYR A 369 -11.31 -19.11 -45.39
N LEU A 370 -10.80 -18.85 -44.19
CA LEU A 370 -11.60 -18.54 -43.01
C LEU A 370 -11.50 -17.06 -42.63
N VAL A 371 -12.60 -16.55 -42.07
CA VAL A 371 -12.68 -15.26 -41.37
C VAL A 371 -13.28 -15.50 -39.99
N HIS A 372 -12.58 -15.08 -38.95
CA HIS A 372 -13.06 -15.19 -37.57
C HIS A 372 -13.58 -13.84 -37.08
N TYR A 373 -14.89 -13.65 -37.16
CA TYR A 373 -15.61 -12.51 -36.59
C TYR A 373 -15.89 -12.80 -35.11
N HIS A 374 -15.41 -11.93 -34.22
CA HIS A 374 -15.75 -11.96 -32.80
C HIS A 374 -16.83 -10.93 -32.52
N VAL A 375 -18.00 -11.38 -32.02
CA VAL A 375 -19.11 -10.50 -31.63
C VAL A 375 -18.68 -9.62 -30.45
N ARG A 376 -18.87 -8.31 -30.55
CA ARG A 376 -18.55 -7.31 -29.52
C ARG A 376 -19.82 -6.59 -29.07
N SER A 377 -19.74 -5.96 -27.91
CA SER A 377 -20.85 -5.13 -27.42
C SER A 377 -21.05 -3.93 -28.35
N GLY A 378 -22.28 -3.78 -28.87
CA GLY A 378 -22.62 -2.70 -29.79
C GLY A 378 -22.32 -2.96 -31.27
N ASP A 379 -21.98 -4.19 -31.65
CA ASP A 379 -22.16 -4.64 -33.04
C ASP A 379 -23.68 -4.73 -33.37
N HIS A 380 -24.07 -4.89 -34.63
CA HIS A 380 -25.50 -5.02 -34.98
C HIS A 380 -26.06 -6.41 -34.66
N ASP A 381 -27.21 -6.47 -34.01
CA ASP A 381 -27.97 -7.71 -33.82
C ASP A 381 -28.50 -8.25 -35.16
N VAL A 382 -28.55 -9.57 -35.30
CA VAL A 382 -29.05 -10.25 -36.51
C VAL A 382 -29.96 -11.39 -36.07
N ALA A 383 -31.25 -11.33 -36.43
CA ALA A 383 -32.20 -12.37 -36.05
C ALA A 383 -32.04 -13.65 -36.88
N VAL A 384 -32.61 -14.76 -36.41
CA VAL A 384 -32.60 -16.04 -37.15
C VAL A 384 -33.24 -15.86 -38.53
N ASN A 385 -32.59 -16.38 -39.57
CA ASN A 385 -32.94 -16.25 -40.99
C ASN A 385 -32.78 -14.83 -41.59
N GLN A 386 -32.15 -13.88 -40.89
CA GLN A 386 -31.70 -12.62 -41.51
C GLN A 386 -30.30 -12.77 -42.14
N THR A 387 -29.87 -11.76 -42.90
CA THR A 387 -28.61 -11.76 -43.63
C THR A 387 -27.50 -11.00 -42.92
N LEU A 388 -26.32 -11.63 -42.85
CA LEU A 388 -25.06 -11.07 -42.39
C LEU A 388 -24.28 -10.53 -43.61
N PRO A 389 -24.00 -9.22 -43.72
CA PRO A 389 -23.18 -8.69 -44.81
C PRO A 389 -21.69 -8.99 -44.57
N ILE A 390 -20.99 -9.36 -45.64
CA ILE A 390 -19.54 -9.54 -45.68
C ILE A 390 -18.94 -8.85 -46.91
N GLU A 391 -17.87 -8.09 -46.71
CA GLU A 391 -17.07 -7.49 -47.77
C GLU A 391 -15.59 -7.82 -47.56
N CYS A 392 -14.88 -8.25 -48.59
CA CYS A 392 -13.50 -8.72 -48.51
C CYS A 392 -12.62 -8.09 -49.59
N LYS A 393 -11.47 -7.55 -49.20
CA LYS A 393 -10.41 -7.12 -50.11
C LYS A 393 -9.25 -8.11 -50.03
N LEU A 394 -9.06 -8.87 -51.11
CA LEU A 394 -8.13 -9.99 -51.22
C LEU A 394 -6.97 -9.65 -52.17
N ALA A 395 -5.84 -10.34 -51.99
CA ALA A 395 -4.65 -10.28 -52.81
C ALA A 395 -3.98 -11.67 -52.87
N ASN A 396 -3.51 -12.11 -54.05
CA ASN A 396 -2.65 -13.29 -54.17
C ASN A 396 -1.19 -12.96 -53.78
N ALA A 397 -0.30 -13.95 -53.82
CA ALA A 397 1.14 -13.77 -53.55
C ALA A 397 1.81 -12.69 -54.44
N ALA A 398 1.30 -12.49 -55.66
CA ALA A 398 1.75 -11.47 -56.60
C ALA A 398 1.12 -10.07 -56.40
N LYS A 399 0.29 -9.89 -55.37
CA LYS A 399 -0.43 -8.65 -55.00
C LYS A 399 -1.53 -8.20 -55.99
N ASN A 400 -1.94 -9.05 -56.93
CA ASN A 400 -3.12 -8.81 -57.76
C ASN A 400 -4.36 -8.80 -56.84
N SER A 401 -5.12 -7.71 -56.80
CA SER A 401 -6.20 -7.54 -55.81
C SER A 401 -7.60 -7.80 -56.37
N TYR A 402 -8.48 -8.38 -55.56
CA TYR A 402 -9.90 -8.60 -55.85
C TYR A 402 -10.77 -8.05 -54.71
N PHE A 403 -12.00 -7.66 -55.03
CA PHE A 403 -13.01 -7.25 -54.05
C PHE A 403 -14.24 -8.16 -54.17
N TYR A 404 -14.66 -8.73 -53.04
CA TYR A 404 -15.80 -9.62 -52.92
C TYR A 404 -16.81 -9.02 -51.94
N SER A 405 -18.11 -9.15 -52.22
CA SER A 405 -19.19 -8.72 -51.34
C SER A 405 -20.35 -9.71 -51.44
N ALA A 406 -20.95 -10.06 -50.30
CA ALA A 406 -22.08 -10.98 -50.22
C ALA A 406 -22.96 -10.72 -48.98
N GLN A 407 -24.17 -11.27 -49.01
CA GLN A 407 -25.10 -11.32 -47.89
C GLN A 407 -25.42 -12.78 -47.58
N VAL A 408 -25.12 -13.22 -46.35
CA VAL A 408 -25.19 -14.63 -45.95
C VAL A 408 -26.33 -14.84 -44.95
N VAL A 409 -27.31 -15.69 -45.27
CA VAL A 409 -28.43 -16.00 -44.36
C VAL A 409 -27.91 -16.82 -43.17
N LEU A 410 -28.21 -16.40 -41.95
CA LEU A 410 -27.83 -17.10 -40.72
C LEU A 410 -28.95 -18.03 -40.22
N ASN A 411 -28.59 -19.24 -39.79
CA ASN A 411 -29.48 -20.18 -39.11
C ASN A 411 -29.48 -20.06 -37.57
N PHE A 412 -28.76 -19.07 -37.04
CA PHE A 412 -28.72 -18.68 -35.62
C PHE A 412 -28.84 -17.14 -35.53
N ALA A 413 -29.23 -16.63 -34.36
CA ALA A 413 -29.22 -15.18 -34.10
C ALA A 413 -27.86 -14.73 -33.55
N ILE A 414 -27.47 -13.49 -33.85
CA ILE A 414 -26.39 -12.75 -33.20
C ILE A 414 -27.02 -11.74 -32.25
N ASP A 415 -26.60 -11.74 -30.99
CA ASP A 415 -27.00 -10.77 -29.97
C ASP A 415 -25.74 -10.09 -29.39
N ALA A 416 -25.57 -8.84 -29.77
CA ALA A 416 -24.46 -7.97 -29.43
C ALA A 416 -24.81 -6.95 -28.32
N ASN A 417 -26.01 -7.05 -27.72
CA ASN A 417 -26.55 -6.07 -26.78
C ASN A 417 -26.75 -6.69 -25.39
N ALA A 418 -25.84 -6.36 -24.46
CA ALA A 418 -25.95 -6.82 -23.09
C ALA A 418 -27.16 -6.21 -22.34
N PRO A 419 -27.77 -6.94 -21.38
CA PRO A 419 -28.82 -6.38 -20.55
C PRO A 419 -28.21 -5.43 -19.51
N THR A 420 -28.85 -4.29 -19.26
CA THR A 420 -28.34 -3.32 -18.27
C THR A 420 -29.36 -3.07 -17.15
N ILE A 421 -28.87 -2.86 -15.93
CA ILE A 421 -29.70 -2.74 -14.73
C ILE A 421 -29.75 -1.27 -14.31
N LYS A 422 -30.97 -0.73 -14.28
CA LYS A 422 -31.30 0.67 -14.02
C LYS A 422 -31.35 0.99 -12.53
N SER A 423 -31.86 0.04 -11.72
CA SER A 423 -31.76 0.10 -10.25
C SER A 423 -32.03 -1.23 -9.59
N THR A 424 -31.26 -1.53 -8.54
CA THR A 424 -31.52 -2.62 -7.57
C THR A 424 -31.84 -1.97 -6.22
N LYS A 425 -32.97 -2.30 -5.61
CA LYS A 425 -33.47 -1.64 -4.39
C LYS A 425 -34.10 -2.61 -3.40
N LEU A 426 -34.09 -2.24 -2.12
CA LEU A 426 -34.94 -2.90 -1.12
C LEU A 426 -36.40 -2.45 -1.33
N LEU A 427 -37.32 -3.40 -1.50
CA LEU A 427 -38.75 -3.12 -1.63
C LEU A 427 -39.48 -3.24 -0.30
N PHE A 428 -39.17 -4.29 0.47
CA PHE A 428 -39.80 -4.60 1.75
C PHE A 428 -38.87 -5.41 2.66
N SER A 429 -39.10 -5.33 3.97
CA SER A 429 -38.57 -6.26 4.97
C SER A 429 -39.64 -6.43 6.05
N SER A 430 -39.92 -7.66 6.49
CA SER A 430 -40.89 -7.95 7.55
C SER A 430 -40.49 -7.33 8.89
N ASP A 431 -39.19 -7.24 9.13
CA ASP A 431 -38.59 -6.73 10.35
C ASP A 431 -37.47 -5.73 9.97
N ASN A 432 -37.32 -4.68 10.76
CA ASN A 432 -36.23 -3.72 10.63
C ASN A 432 -35.74 -3.31 12.03
N PRO A 433 -34.57 -3.78 12.49
CA PRO A 433 -33.62 -4.63 11.77
C PRO A 433 -34.12 -6.05 11.47
N ALA A 434 -33.61 -6.65 10.41
CA ALA A 434 -33.96 -8.02 10.01
C ALA A 434 -33.38 -9.06 11.00
N GLN A 435 -34.14 -10.11 11.29
CA GLN A 435 -33.78 -11.19 12.23
C GLN A 435 -33.90 -12.57 11.57
N GLU A 436 -33.67 -13.66 12.31
CA GLU A 436 -33.95 -15.02 11.80
C GLU A 436 -35.45 -15.14 11.46
N GLU A 437 -35.76 -15.85 10.38
CA GLU A 437 -37.09 -15.96 9.73
C GLU A 437 -37.63 -14.70 9.03
N SER A 438 -36.95 -13.55 9.09
CA SER A 438 -37.39 -12.34 8.36
C SER A 438 -37.48 -12.55 6.85
N VAL A 439 -38.52 -11.96 6.24
CA VAL A 439 -38.77 -11.96 4.80
C VAL A 439 -38.34 -10.61 4.22
N ILE A 440 -37.41 -10.63 3.27
CA ILE A 440 -36.83 -9.48 2.60
C ILE A 440 -37.18 -9.54 1.11
N GLU A 441 -37.76 -8.47 0.56
CA GLU A 441 -38.01 -8.35 -0.88
C GLU A 441 -37.07 -7.33 -1.53
N VAL A 442 -36.43 -7.74 -2.62
CA VAL A 442 -35.55 -6.92 -3.45
C VAL A 442 -36.20 -6.72 -4.82
N GLN A 443 -36.22 -5.48 -5.30
CA GLN A 443 -36.68 -5.14 -6.65
C GLN A 443 -35.48 -4.84 -7.55
N ILE A 444 -35.46 -5.43 -8.74
CA ILE A 444 -34.49 -5.18 -9.81
C ILE A 444 -35.24 -4.59 -11.01
N VAL A 445 -34.70 -3.53 -11.60
CA VAL A 445 -35.27 -2.81 -12.75
C VAL A 445 -34.29 -2.84 -13.91
N SER A 446 -34.71 -3.35 -15.06
CA SER A 446 -33.95 -3.41 -16.32
C SER A 446 -33.96 -2.06 -17.06
N SER A 447 -33.05 -1.89 -18.03
CA SER A 447 -33.13 -0.82 -19.04
C SER A 447 -33.97 -1.17 -20.26
N HIS A 448 -34.13 -2.47 -20.56
CA HIS A 448 -34.68 -2.96 -21.83
C HIS A 448 -36.12 -3.43 -21.68
N GLU A 449 -36.97 -3.07 -22.65
CA GLU A 449 -38.42 -3.33 -22.62
C GLU A 449 -38.83 -4.64 -23.35
N GLU A 450 -38.00 -5.14 -24.27
CA GLU A 450 -38.45 -6.11 -25.29
C GLU A 450 -38.39 -7.59 -24.87
N LEU A 451 -37.41 -8.01 -24.06
CA LEU A 451 -37.20 -9.42 -23.68
C LEU A 451 -37.10 -9.64 -22.17
N PRO A 452 -37.71 -10.71 -21.61
CA PRO A 452 -37.63 -11.03 -20.19
C PRO A 452 -36.25 -11.55 -19.80
N LEU A 453 -35.74 -11.08 -18.65
CA LEU A 453 -34.57 -11.64 -18.01
C LEU A 453 -34.92 -12.93 -17.24
N SER A 454 -33.92 -13.80 -17.11
CA SER A 454 -33.94 -15.07 -16.38
C SER A 454 -32.67 -15.19 -15.51
N VAL A 455 -32.59 -16.17 -14.61
CA VAL A 455 -31.40 -16.38 -13.77
C VAL A 455 -30.44 -17.38 -14.43
N HIS A 456 -29.18 -16.99 -14.62
CA HIS A 456 -28.18 -17.86 -15.23
C HIS A 456 -27.75 -18.99 -14.30
N LYS A 457 -28.04 -20.26 -14.65
CA LYS A 457 -27.49 -21.48 -14.00
C LYS A 457 -27.53 -21.46 -12.46
N GLU A 458 -28.65 -21.06 -11.88
CA GLU A 458 -28.85 -20.91 -10.42
C GLU A 458 -27.91 -19.92 -9.71
N ALA A 459 -27.20 -19.06 -10.44
CA ALA A 459 -26.32 -18.03 -9.88
C ALA A 459 -27.10 -16.75 -9.50
N CYS A 460 -28.04 -16.87 -8.56
CA CYS A 460 -28.61 -15.70 -7.88
C CYS A 460 -28.75 -15.93 -6.38
N LYS A 461 -27.97 -15.15 -5.62
CA LYS A 461 -27.82 -15.25 -4.18
C LYS A 461 -28.00 -13.90 -3.50
N ILE A 462 -28.64 -13.93 -2.34
CA ILE A 462 -28.61 -12.83 -1.37
C ILE A 462 -28.01 -13.41 -0.09
N ASN A 463 -27.03 -12.71 0.49
CA ASN A 463 -26.34 -13.15 1.71
C ASN A 463 -25.74 -14.58 1.62
N GLY A 464 -25.26 -14.96 0.42
CA GLY A 464 -24.74 -16.30 0.11
C GLY A 464 -25.80 -17.39 -0.12
N VAL A 465 -27.08 -17.12 0.13
CA VAL A 465 -28.20 -18.06 -0.01
C VAL A 465 -28.83 -17.97 -1.39
N SER A 466 -29.08 -19.11 -2.04
CA SER A 466 -29.75 -19.16 -3.34
C SER A 466 -31.20 -18.68 -3.23
N VAL A 467 -31.54 -17.61 -3.96
CA VAL A 467 -32.88 -17.01 -4.06
C VAL A 467 -33.50 -17.22 -5.45
N VAL A 468 -32.91 -18.11 -6.26
CA VAL A 468 -33.31 -18.41 -7.66
C VAL A 468 -34.80 -18.75 -7.77
N ARG A 469 -35.36 -19.44 -6.77
CA ARG A 469 -36.76 -19.90 -6.76
C ARG A 469 -37.80 -18.81 -6.47
N SER A 470 -37.38 -17.63 -6.02
CA SER A 470 -38.24 -16.48 -5.76
C SER A 470 -38.07 -15.35 -6.79
N PHE A 471 -37.29 -15.57 -7.85
CA PHE A 471 -37.17 -14.63 -8.97
C PHE A 471 -38.47 -14.60 -9.78
N LEU A 472 -39.20 -13.48 -9.69
CA LEU A 472 -40.51 -13.27 -10.31
C LEU A 472 -40.50 -11.99 -11.14
N ARG A 473 -41.01 -12.05 -12.38
CA ARG A 473 -41.27 -10.86 -13.19
C ARG A 473 -42.56 -10.20 -12.70
N SER A 474 -42.45 -8.98 -12.18
CA SER A 474 -43.54 -8.22 -11.57
C SER A 474 -44.21 -7.25 -12.55
N GLY A 475 -43.43 -6.74 -13.52
CA GLY A 475 -43.89 -5.87 -14.59
C GLY A 475 -43.07 -6.04 -15.88
N VAL A 476 -43.09 -5.06 -16.77
CA VAL A 476 -42.39 -5.15 -18.06
C VAL A 476 -40.86 -5.15 -17.84
N ASP A 477 -40.36 -4.16 -17.14
CA ASP A 477 -38.93 -3.94 -16.81
C ASP A 477 -38.53 -4.42 -15.41
N THR A 478 -39.51 -4.83 -14.59
CA THR A 478 -39.38 -5.01 -13.13
C THR A 478 -39.46 -6.46 -12.68
N TYR A 479 -38.51 -6.84 -11.83
CA TYR A 479 -38.35 -8.17 -11.25
C TYR A 479 -38.27 -8.08 -9.72
N GLN A 480 -38.78 -9.09 -9.02
CA GLN A 480 -38.74 -9.23 -7.57
C GLN A 480 -37.97 -10.50 -7.18
N LEU A 481 -37.31 -10.44 -6.02
CA LEU A 481 -36.60 -11.53 -5.36
C LEU A 481 -36.98 -11.54 -3.89
N THR A 482 -37.44 -12.68 -3.37
CA THR A 482 -37.73 -12.86 -1.94
C THR A 482 -36.61 -13.66 -1.27
N TYR A 483 -35.91 -13.04 -0.32
CA TYR A 483 -34.94 -13.69 0.55
C TYR A 483 -35.60 -13.95 1.93
N ILE A 484 -35.42 -15.15 2.47
CA ILE A 484 -35.82 -15.48 3.85
C ILE A 484 -34.55 -15.72 4.65
N VAL A 485 -34.40 -15.00 5.76
CA VAL A 485 -33.20 -15.03 6.60
C VAL A 485 -33.16 -16.32 7.40
N GLY A 486 -32.32 -17.26 6.99
CA GLY A 486 -32.12 -18.53 7.69
C GLY A 486 -31.22 -18.41 8.93
N LYS A 487 -31.12 -19.51 9.66
CA LYS A 487 -30.32 -19.62 10.88
C LYS A 487 -28.86 -19.22 10.69
N ASN A 488 -28.35 -18.41 11.61
CA ASN A 488 -27.02 -17.80 11.59
C ASN A 488 -26.72 -16.85 10.41
N GLN A 489 -27.73 -16.46 9.61
CA GLN A 489 -27.53 -15.59 8.44
C GLN A 489 -27.79 -14.11 8.75
N ALA A 490 -28.45 -13.79 9.87
CA ALA A 490 -28.71 -12.42 10.34
C ALA A 490 -27.42 -11.69 10.81
N MET A 491 -26.44 -11.52 9.91
CA MET A 491 -25.14 -10.91 10.19
C MET A 491 -24.64 -10.05 9.02
N TRP A 492 -25.29 -8.91 8.77
CA TRP A 492 -24.78 -7.85 7.89
C TRP A 492 -25.06 -6.46 8.46
N LYS A 493 -24.18 -5.51 8.12
CA LYS A 493 -24.24 -4.10 8.58
C LYS A 493 -25.12 -3.23 7.64
N PRO A 494 -25.55 -2.03 8.06
CA PRO A 494 -26.26 -1.10 7.16
C PRO A 494 -25.45 -0.86 5.88
N GLY A 495 -26.10 -0.92 4.71
CA GLY A 495 -25.43 -0.78 3.42
C GLY A 495 -24.47 -1.92 3.04
N LYS A 496 -24.60 -3.08 3.69
CA LYS A 496 -23.71 -4.25 3.51
C LYS A 496 -24.42 -5.61 3.41
N LEU A 497 -25.74 -5.66 3.16
CA LEU A 497 -26.40 -6.88 2.67
C LEU A 497 -25.82 -7.21 1.28
N PRO A 498 -25.11 -8.34 1.07
CA PRO A 498 -24.51 -8.63 -0.22
C PRO A 498 -25.52 -9.34 -1.13
N ILE A 499 -25.53 -8.94 -2.40
CA ILE A 499 -26.28 -9.59 -3.48
C ILE A 499 -25.28 -10.02 -4.56
N ASP A 500 -25.53 -11.17 -5.17
CA ASP A 500 -24.72 -11.75 -6.25
C ASP A 500 -25.68 -12.49 -7.20
N CYS A 501 -26.22 -11.77 -8.19
CA CYS A 501 -27.20 -12.30 -9.13
C CYS A 501 -26.80 -12.07 -10.59
N VAL A 502 -26.49 -13.17 -11.28
CA VAL A 502 -26.23 -13.22 -12.71
C VAL A 502 -27.56 -13.45 -13.43
N LEU A 503 -28.05 -12.39 -14.07
CA LEU A 503 -29.24 -12.44 -14.92
C LEU A 503 -28.83 -12.62 -16.39
N GLN A 504 -29.69 -13.25 -17.17
CA GLN A 504 -29.48 -13.57 -18.58
C GLN A 504 -30.75 -13.29 -19.40
N ASP A 505 -30.60 -12.66 -20.56
CA ASP A 505 -31.69 -12.43 -21.52
C ASP A 505 -31.94 -13.64 -22.46
N GLY A 506 -32.79 -13.45 -23.47
CA GLY A 506 -33.13 -14.47 -24.46
C GLY A 506 -32.04 -14.76 -25.50
N GLY A 507 -31.12 -13.82 -25.77
CA GLY A 507 -29.95 -14.03 -26.63
C GLY A 507 -28.74 -14.59 -25.90
N GLY A 508 -28.82 -14.72 -24.58
CA GLY A 508 -27.84 -15.38 -23.75
C GLY A 508 -26.75 -14.47 -23.20
N ASN A 509 -26.84 -13.14 -23.38
CA ASN A 509 -25.94 -12.18 -22.75
C ASN A 509 -26.25 -12.09 -21.24
N THR A 510 -25.23 -11.89 -20.41
CA THR A 510 -25.34 -11.93 -18.94
C THR A 510 -24.95 -10.62 -18.28
N VAL A 511 -25.72 -10.18 -17.28
CA VAL A 511 -25.42 -9.04 -16.40
C VAL A 511 -25.35 -9.49 -14.95
N VAL A 512 -24.45 -8.88 -14.17
CA VAL A 512 -24.27 -9.18 -12.74
C VAL A 512 -24.86 -8.04 -11.90
N VAL A 513 -25.66 -8.40 -10.90
CA VAL A 513 -26.12 -7.51 -9.83
C VAL A 513 -25.33 -7.86 -8.56
N ASP A 514 -24.35 -7.02 -8.24
CA ASP A 514 -23.41 -7.18 -7.12
C ASP A 514 -23.62 -6.17 -5.97
N HIS A 515 -24.47 -5.15 -6.17
CA HIS A 515 -24.76 -4.13 -5.17
C HIS A 515 -26.19 -3.56 -5.24
N PHE A 516 -26.59 -2.89 -4.17
CA PHE A 516 -27.83 -2.11 -4.07
C PHE A 516 -27.59 -0.65 -4.47
N THR A 517 -28.48 -0.09 -5.29
CA THR A 517 -28.38 1.27 -5.85
C THR A 517 -28.97 2.37 -4.96
N ASP A 518 -29.67 1.99 -3.89
CA ASP A 518 -30.25 2.87 -2.86
C ASP A 518 -29.38 2.98 -1.60
N ASN A 519 -28.18 2.37 -1.60
CA ASN A 519 -27.31 2.16 -0.43
C ASN A 519 -27.91 1.32 0.71
N ASN A 520 -29.08 0.68 0.51
CA ASN A 520 -29.80 -0.25 1.39
C ASN A 520 -29.39 -0.22 2.88
N MET A 521 -30.01 0.67 3.65
CA MET A 521 -29.72 0.82 5.10
C MET A 521 -30.25 -0.32 5.98
N LEU A 522 -30.94 -1.34 5.44
CA LEU A 522 -31.40 -2.49 6.21
C LEU A 522 -30.20 -3.26 6.78
N PHE A 523 -30.13 -3.33 8.10
CA PHE A 523 -29.15 -4.12 8.83
C PHE A 523 -29.81 -5.34 9.45
N ALA A 524 -29.03 -6.40 9.64
CA ALA A 524 -29.47 -7.50 10.46
C ALA A 524 -29.28 -7.16 11.95
N ARG A 525 -30.22 -7.61 12.77
CA ARG A 525 -30.03 -7.76 14.20
C ARG A 525 -29.01 -8.86 14.38
N GLU A 526 -27.77 -8.48 14.71
CA GLU A 526 -26.77 -9.43 15.19
C GLU A 526 -27.44 -10.36 16.22
N MET A 527 -27.20 -11.66 16.14
CA MET A 527 -27.80 -12.58 17.13
C MET A 527 -27.29 -12.20 18.53
N LYS A 528 -28.14 -12.35 19.55
CA LYS A 528 -27.73 -12.24 20.96
C LYS A 528 -26.55 -13.18 21.15
N PRO A 529 -25.32 -12.66 21.41
CA PRO A 529 -24.10 -13.47 21.33
C PRO A 529 -24.23 -14.64 22.29
N HIS A 530 -24.07 -15.86 21.74
CA HIS A 530 -24.52 -17.14 22.32
C HIS A 530 -24.51 -17.10 23.85
N GLU A 531 -25.71 -17.05 24.44
CA GLU A 531 -25.87 -16.90 25.88
C GLU A 531 -25.19 -18.10 26.55
N PHE A 532 -24.05 -17.82 27.17
CA PHE A 532 -23.04 -18.82 27.50
C PHE A 532 -23.64 -19.88 28.44
N ASP A 533 -23.70 -21.12 27.99
CA ASP A 533 -24.16 -22.22 28.83
C ASP A 533 -22.95 -22.84 29.55
N PRO A 534 -22.74 -22.52 30.85
CA PRO A 534 -21.59 -23.05 31.59
C PRO A 534 -21.61 -24.58 31.74
N THR A 535 -22.71 -25.27 31.40
CA THR A 535 -22.79 -26.73 31.40
C THR A 535 -22.33 -27.37 30.09
N LYS A 536 -22.25 -26.60 28.99
CA LYS A 536 -21.87 -27.10 27.65
C LYS A 536 -20.60 -26.45 27.10
N ASP A 537 -20.50 -25.12 27.24
CA ASP A 537 -19.56 -24.30 26.48
C ASP A 537 -18.23 -24.04 27.21
N PHE A 538 -18.04 -24.62 28.40
CA PHE A 538 -16.89 -24.30 29.28
C PHE A 538 -15.53 -24.56 28.63
N GLY A 539 -15.45 -25.48 27.66
CA GLY A 539 -14.24 -25.71 26.85
C GLY A 539 -13.89 -24.57 25.88
N ALA A 540 -14.90 -23.83 25.39
CA ALA A 540 -14.74 -22.67 24.51
C ALA A 540 -14.63 -21.33 25.27
N TYR A 541 -14.76 -21.36 26.60
CA TYR A 541 -14.64 -20.16 27.44
C TYR A 541 -13.18 -19.70 27.61
N LEU A 542 -12.21 -20.62 27.52
CA LEU A 542 -10.79 -20.27 27.47
C LEU A 542 -10.36 -20.00 26.01
N PRO A 543 -9.57 -18.95 25.74
CA PRO A 543 -9.13 -18.62 24.39
C PRO A 543 -8.17 -19.69 23.84
N ASP A 544 -8.24 -19.90 22.51
CA ASP A 544 -7.28 -20.75 21.80
C ASP A 544 -5.84 -20.28 22.05
N GLY A 545 -4.93 -21.24 22.24
CA GLY A 545 -3.54 -20.94 22.64
C GLY A 545 -2.77 -20.06 21.66
N MET A 546 -3.13 -20.09 20.36
CA MET A 546 -2.57 -19.18 19.34
C MET A 546 -3.13 -17.76 19.48
N SER A 547 -4.45 -17.60 19.55
CA SER A 547 -5.13 -16.32 19.77
C SER A 547 -4.62 -15.64 21.05
N PHE A 548 -4.47 -16.41 22.13
CA PHE A 548 -3.97 -15.91 23.42
C PHE A 548 -2.50 -15.48 23.33
N LEU A 549 -1.64 -16.24 22.63
CA LEU A 549 -0.25 -15.85 22.41
C LEU A 549 -0.14 -14.56 21.59
N SER A 550 -0.92 -14.41 20.51
CA SER A 550 -1.03 -13.17 19.73
C SER A 550 -1.43 -11.99 20.61
N PHE A 551 -2.47 -12.15 21.44
CA PHE A 551 -2.93 -11.13 22.37
C PHE A 551 -1.87 -10.76 23.43
N VAL A 552 -1.11 -11.73 23.94
CA VAL A 552 0.00 -11.48 24.89
C VAL A 552 1.14 -10.70 24.21
N ILE A 553 1.48 -11.00 22.95
CA ILE A 553 2.49 -10.25 22.18
C ILE A 553 2.04 -8.79 21.99
N VAL A 554 0.79 -8.58 21.57
CA VAL A 554 0.20 -7.22 21.43
C VAL A 554 0.15 -6.50 22.78
N SER A 555 -0.15 -7.20 23.87
CA SER A 555 -0.13 -6.65 25.23
C SER A 555 1.27 -6.20 25.67
N ILE A 556 2.33 -6.95 25.31
CA ILE A 556 3.72 -6.57 25.60
C ILE A 556 4.11 -5.32 24.79
N ALA A 557 3.73 -5.23 23.51
CA ALA A 557 3.93 -4.03 22.71
C ALA A 557 3.14 -2.82 23.24
N SER A 558 1.91 -3.04 23.68
CA SER A 558 1.06 -2.04 24.33
C SER A 558 1.70 -1.48 25.61
N HIS A 559 2.33 -2.34 26.41
CA HIS A 559 3.11 -1.91 27.58
C HIS A 559 4.37 -1.11 27.20
N THR A 560 5.08 -1.43 26.13
CA THR A 560 6.26 -0.62 25.73
C THR A 560 5.85 0.72 25.12
N ILE A 561 4.82 0.76 24.27
CA ILE A 561 4.30 1.97 23.62
C ILE A 561 3.70 2.95 24.65
N SER A 562 2.93 2.46 25.64
CA SER A 562 2.29 3.35 26.63
C SER A 562 3.26 4.15 27.48
N ASN A 563 4.51 3.69 27.62
CA ASN A 563 5.55 4.42 28.33
C ASN A 563 5.99 5.70 27.60
N PHE A 564 5.64 5.88 26.33
CA PHE A 564 5.82 7.15 25.60
C PHE A 564 4.75 8.20 25.95
N CYS A 565 3.52 7.79 26.25
CA CYS A 565 2.40 8.72 26.50
C CYS A 565 2.67 9.76 27.61
N PRO A 566 3.30 9.43 28.76
CA PRO A 566 3.66 10.41 29.78
C PRO A 566 4.60 11.52 29.31
N PHE A 567 5.46 11.29 28.31
CA PHE A 567 6.31 12.34 27.72
C PHE A 567 5.51 13.36 26.91
N LEU A 568 4.33 12.97 26.40
CA LEU A 568 3.35 13.85 25.77
C LEU A 568 2.37 14.47 26.79
N GLY A 569 2.55 14.22 28.10
CA GLY A 569 1.62 14.62 29.15
C GLY A 569 0.35 13.74 29.26
N LEU A 570 0.28 12.64 28.51
CA LEU A 570 -0.90 11.76 28.45
C LEU A 570 -0.82 10.57 29.42
N PRO A 571 -1.95 10.10 29.99
CA PRO A 571 -1.96 8.89 30.83
C PRO A 571 -1.54 7.65 30.05
N ARG A 572 -0.81 6.71 30.67
CA ARG A 572 -0.45 5.40 30.05
C ARG A 572 -1.66 4.66 29.44
N ILE A 573 -2.84 4.82 30.04
CA ILE A 573 -4.11 4.22 29.58
C ILE A 573 -4.43 4.60 28.11
N THR A 574 -4.10 5.82 27.66
CA THR A 574 -4.33 6.22 26.26
C THR A 574 -3.44 5.45 25.30
N GLY A 575 -2.22 5.10 25.71
CA GLY A 575 -1.30 4.26 24.93
C GLY A 575 -1.77 2.81 24.84
N TYR A 576 -2.42 2.27 25.88
CA TYR A 576 -3.02 0.95 25.84
C TYR A 576 -4.19 0.89 24.84
N LEU A 577 -5.12 1.86 24.94
CA LEU A 577 -6.23 1.99 24.01
C LEU A 577 -5.75 2.20 22.56
N ALA A 578 -4.80 3.11 22.34
CA ALA A 578 -4.24 3.38 21.01
C ALA A 578 -3.53 2.15 20.41
N THR A 579 -2.76 1.40 21.20
CA THR A 579 -2.11 0.17 20.69
C THR A 579 -3.14 -0.92 20.39
N GLY A 580 -4.18 -1.04 21.21
CA GLY A 580 -5.33 -1.91 20.94
C GLY A 580 -6.01 -1.58 19.61
N ILE A 581 -6.34 -0.31 19.40
CA ILE A 581 -6.94 0.19 18.16
C ILE A 581 -6.04 -0.12 16.94
N ILE A 582 -4.74 0.13 17.05
CA ILE A 582 -3.76 -0.11 15.98
C ILE A 582 -3.60 -1.61 15.67
N ALA A 583 -3.62 -2.48 16.68
CA ALA A 583 -3.52 -3.94 16.48
C ALA A 583 -4.84 -4.59 16.05
N GLY A 584 -5.97 -3.95 16.35
CA GLY A 584 -7.33 -4.46 16.10
C GLY A 584 -7.71 -4.58 14.61
N PRO A 585 -8.92 -5.09 14.33
CA PRO A 585 -9.32 -5.56 13.01
C PRO A 585 -9.46 -4.46 11.95
N PHE A 586 -9.53 -3.18 12.37
CA PHE A 586 -9.70 -2.00 11.51
C PHE A 586 -8.39 -1.33 11.08
N ALA A 587 -7.25 -1.69 11.68
CA ALA A 587 -5.95 -1.06 11.40
C ALA A 587 -4.92 -2.08 10.89
N LEU A 588 -4.15 -2.72 11.77
CA LEU A 588 -3.19 -3.76 11.36
C LEU A 588 -3.80 -5.17 11.26
N LYS A 589 -5.00 -5.39 11.81
CA LYS A 589 -5.71 -6.69 11.81
C LYS A 589 -4.86 -7.85 12.37
N LEU A 590 -4.04 -7.54 13.37
CA LEU A 590 -3.26 -8.52 14.15
C LEU A 590 -4.12 -9.27 15.18
N ILE A 591 -5.27 -8.71 15.53
CA ILE A 591 -6.33 -9.38 16.27
C ILE A 591 -7.62 -9.23 15.46
N THR A 592 -8.26 -10.34 15.13
CA THR A 592 -9.53 -10.38 14.40
C THR A 592 -10.75 -10.25 15.32
N THR A 593 -11.92 -9.97 14.73
CA THR A 593 -13.21 -9.90 15.43
C THR A 593 -13.53 -11.19 16.21
N ASN A 594 -13.19 -12.35 15.64
CA ASN A 594 -13.47 -13.65 16.25
C ASN A 594 -12.55 -13.92 17.44
N GLU A 595 -11.26 -13.57 17.33
CA GLU A 595 -10.29 -13.68 18.43
C GLU A 595 -10.66 -12.75 19.60
N ILE A 596 -11.18 -11.55 19.33
CA ILE A 596 -11.71 -10.64 20.38
C ILE A 596 -12.85 -11.32 21.16
N GLY A 597 -13.73 -12.05 20.49
CA GLY A 597 -14.78 -12.84 21.15
C GLY A 597 -14.22 -13.95 22.07
N GLN A 598 -13.14 -14.61 21.65
CA GLN A 598 -12.44 -15.61 22.47
C GLN A 598 -11.73 -15.03 23.70
N MET A 599 -11.32 -13.75 23.67
CA MET A 599 -10.63 -13.11 24.80
C MET A 599 -11.54 -12.75 26.00
N ARG A 600 -12.81 -13.17 26.00
CA ARG A 600 -13.77 -12.92 27.09
C ARG A 600 -13.23 -13.24 28.50
N PHE A 601 -12.42 -14.30 28.64
CA PHE A 601 -11.70 -14.62 29.88
C PHE A 601 -10.86 -13.44 30.41
N VAL A 602 -10.13 -12.74 29.54
CA VAL A 602 -9.27 -11.60 29.89
C VAL A 602 -10.10 -10.42 30.39
N ASP A 603 -11.21 -10.12 29.71
CA ASP A 603 -12.14 -9.06 30.13
C ASP A 603 -12.78 -9.37 31.48
N GLU A 604 -13.30 -10.58 31.71
CA GLU A 604 -13.98 -10.91 32.98
C GLU A 604 -12.99 -11.00 34.16
N VAL A 605 -11.76 -11.52 33.97
CA VAL A 605 -10.68 -11.44 34.97
C VAL A 605 -10.35 -9.98 35.29
N ALA A 606 -10.26 -9.12 34.29
CA ALA A 606 -9.92 -7.72 34.48
C ALA A 606 -11.02 -6.91 35.16
N LEU A 607 -12.28 -7.10 34.77
CA LEU A 607 -13.44 -6.47 35.38
C LEU A 607 -13.60 -6.90 36.85
N ALA A 608 -13.34 -8.17 37.17
CA ALA A 608 -13.32 -8.64 38.55
C ALA A 608 -12.23 -7.97 39.39
N TYR A 609 -11.00 -7.84 38.85
CA TYR A 609 -9.93 -7.08 39.49
C TYR A 609 -10.28 -5.60 39.66
N ILE A 610 -10.86 -4.95 38.64
CA ILE A 610 -11.28 -3.54 38.68
C ILE A 610 -12.31 -3.34 39.80
N GLY A 611 -13.32 -4.22 39.91
CA GLY A 611 -14.31 -4.21 40.99
C GLY A 611 -13.65 -4.37 42.36
N LEU A 612 -12.86 -5.42 42.56
CA LEU A 612 -12.13 -5.68 43.82
C LEU A 612 -11.22 -4.49 44.21
N ALA A 613 -10.52 -3.91 43.24
CA ALA A 613 -9.62 -2.78 43.45
C ALA A 613 -10.39 -1.50 43.82
N ALA A 614 -11.48 -1.16 43.10
CA ALA A 614 -12.33 -0.01 43.42
C ALA A 614 -12.98 -0.17 44.81
N GLY A 615 -13.53 -1.36 45.08
CA GLY A 615 -14.08 -1.73 46.38
C GLY A 615 -13.09 -1.52 47.53
N SER A 616 -11.82 -1.91 47.34
CA SER A 616 -10.76 -1.77 48.34
C SER A 616 -10.43 -0.32 48.75
N LYS A 617 -11.01 0.68 48.06
CA LYS A 617 -10.82 2.10 48.34
C LYS A 617 -11.93 2.74 49.18
N LEU A 618 -13.03 2.04 49.44
CA LEU A 618 -14.11 2.47 50.33
C LEU A 618 -13.67 2.38 51.80
N HIS A 619 -13.03 3.41 52.35
CA HIS A 619 -12.60 3.38 53.75
C HIS A 619 -13.67 3.95 54.70
N TRP A 620 -14.41 3.06 55.36
CA TRP A 620 -15.62 3.41 56.11
C TRP A 620 -15.39 4.40 57.26
N THR A 621 -14.29 4.28 58.01
CA THR A 621 -14.04 5.15 59.17
C THR A 621 -13.82 6.61 58.78
N ASP A 622 -13.21 6.84 57.62
CA ASP A 622 -12.82 8.17 57.16
C ASP A 622 -14.01 8.81 56.44
N MET A 623 -14.70 8.05 55.58
CA MET A 623 -15.91 8.47 54.90
C MET A 623 -17.04 8.81 55.88
N ARG A 624 -17.22 8.04 56.97
CA ARG A 624 -18.31 8.26 57.94
C ARG A 624 -18.31 9.67 58.53
N ARG A 625 -17.13 10.26 58.75
CA ARG A 625 -17.00 11.64 59.29
C ARG A 625 -17.51 12.72 58.33
N LYS A 626 -17.54 12.46 57.02
CA LYS A 626 -17.96 13.42 55.97
C LYS A 626 -19.23 12.99 55.22
N MET A 627 -19.89 11.93 55.65
CA MET A 627 -20.89 11.22 54.85
C MET A 627 -22.05 12.11 54.37
N ARG A 628 -22.48 13.10 55.16
CA ARG A 628 -23.53 14.06 54.76
C ARG A 628 -23.12 14.90 53.53
N SER A 629 -21.87 15.34 53.47
CA SER A 629 -21.35 16.12 52.34
C SER A 629 -21.13 15.22 51.12
N ILE A 630 -20.51 14.05 51.32
CA ILE A 630 -20.26 13.06 50.26
C ILE A 630 -21.60 12.66 49.60
N LEU A 631 -22.60 12.31 50.39
CA LEU A 631 -23.93 11.90 49.90
C LEU A 631 -24.63 13.06 49.16
N SER A 632 -24.52 14.30 49.64
CA SER A 632 -25.15 15.45 48.99
C SER A 632 -24.51 15.77 47.63
N VAL A 633 -23.18 15.76 47.54
CA VAL A 633 -22.47 15.97 46.26
C VAL A 633 -22.71 14.81 45.30
N THR A 634 -22.64 13.55 45.75
CA THR A 634 -22.98 12.40 44.90
C THR A 634 -24.41 12.48 44.39
N LEU A 635 -25.40 12.80 45.23
CA LEU A 635 -26.81 12.91 44.81
C LEU A 635 -27.00 13.95 43.70
N TRP A 636 -26.47 15.16 43.89
CA TRP A 636 -26.64 16.25 42.91
C TRP A 636 -25.84 16.02 41.63
N LEU A 637 -24.64 15.44 41.71
CA LEU A 637 -23.92 14.95 40.52
C LEU A 637 -24.76 13.91 39.76
N THR A 638 -25.23 12.86 40.44
CA THR A 638 -26.03 11.80 39.79
C THR A 638 -27.30 12.34 39.15
N LEU A 639 -27.99 13.31 39.78
CA LEU A 639 -29.22 13.90 39.26
C LEU A 639 -28.96 14.74 38.01
N PHE A 640 -28.00 15.67 38.04
CA PHE A 640 -27.71 16.54 36.89
C PHE A 640 -27.10 15.75 35.73
N GLU A 641 -26.17 14.82 35.99
CA GLU A 641 -25.56 13.99 34.94
C GLU A 641 -26.58 13.06 34.28
N TYR A 642 -27.49 12.45 35.07
CA TYR A 642 -28.55 11.60 34.54
C TYR A 642 -29.53 12.38 33.66
N VAL A 643 -30.09 13.48 34.18
CA VAL A 643 -31.12 14.26 33.48
C VAL A 643 -30.55 14.94 32.24
N LEU A 644 -29.40 15.61 32.35
CA LEU A 644 -28.79 16.31 31.20
C LEU A 644 -28.20 15.32 30.19
N GLY A 645 -27.62 14.19 30.63
CA GLY A 645 -27.15 13.14 29.73
C GLY A 645 -28.29 12.52 28.92
N THR A 646 -29.39 12.14 29.57
CA THR A 646 -30.60 11.61 28.94
C THR A 646 -31.19 12.64 27.96
N LEU A 647 -31.38 13.90 28.39
CA LEU A 647 -31.91 14.97 27.54
C LEU A 647 -31.03 15.24 26.31
N THR A 648 -29.70 15.20 26.46
CA THR A 648 -28.76 15.41 25.34
C THR A 648 -28.93 14.33 24.27
N ILE A 649 -29.13 13.07 24.67
CA ILE A 649 -29.33 11.97 23.72
C ILE A 649 -30.70 12.05 23.04
N ILE A 650 -31.77 12.44 23.76
CA ILE A 650 -33.09 12.70 23.16
C ILE A 650 -33.00 13.80 22.09
N VAL A 651 -32.30 14.91 22.38
CA VAL A 651 -32.09 16.01 21.42
C VAL A 651 -31.21 15.57 20.24
N LEU A 652 -30.27 14.64 20.46
CA LEU A 652 -29.37 14.12 19.42
C LEU A 652 -29.91 12.89 18.67
N ALA A 653 -31.07 12.34 19.02
CA ALA A 653 -31.62 11.14 18.41
C ALA A 653 -31.76 11.26 16.88
N ASN A 654 -32.22 12.42 16.40
CA ASN A 654 -32.35 12.71 14.96
C ASN A 654 -30.99 12.81 14.23
N TYR A 655 -29.88 12.94 14.95
CA TYR A 655 -28.52 13.01 14.41
C TYR A 655 -27.71 11.72 14.61
N LEU A 656 -28.34 10.66 15.16
CA LEU A 656 -27.71 9.39 15.44
C LEU A 656 -28.33 8.29 14.57
N ASP A 657 -27.59 7.83 13.56
CA ASP A 657 -28.01 6.82 12.58
C ASP A 657 -28.74 5.62 13.21
N PHE A 658 -28.29 5.15 14.38
CA PHE A 658 -28.85 3.99 15.09
C PHE A 658 -30.11 4.28 15.94
N LEU A 659 -30.46 5.55 16.16
CA LEU A 659 -31.68 5.96 16.87
C LEU A 659 -32.78 6.44 15.91
N GLN A 660 -32.44 6.90 14.70
CA GLN A 660 -33.41 7.35 13.69
C GLN A 660 -34.45 6.28 13.31
N SER A 661 -34.10 5.00 13.43
CA SER A 661 -35.01 3.87 13.16
C SER A 661 -35.70 3.29 14.40
N THR A 662 -35.55 3.89 15.58
CA THR A 662 -36.15 3.39 16.83
C THR A 662 -37.47 4.08 17.15
N THR A 663 -38.39 3.36 17.83
CA THR A 663 -39.61 3.98 18.36
C THR A 663 -39.28 4.99 19.45
N SER A 664 -40.16 5.97 19.69
CA SER A 664 -39.95 6.97 20.73
C SER A 664 -39.71 6.36 22.12
N THR A 665 -40.38 5.25 22.43
CA THR A 665 -40.22 4.47 23.67
C THR A 665 -38.83 3.84 23.80
N GLU A 666 -38.31 3.22 22.73
CA GLU A 666 -36.96 2.67 22.71
C GLU A 666 -35.91 3.79 22.79
N CYS A 667 -36.12 4.89 22.07
CA CYS A 667 -35.25 6.06 22.14
C CYS A 667 -35.15 6.62 23.56
N TYR A 668 -36.25 6.69 24.32
CA TYR A 668 -36.21 7.08 25.73
C TYR A 668 -35.44 6.06 26.59
N ALA A 669 -35.62 4.75 26.38
CA ALA A 669 -34.91 3.70 27.10
C ALA A 669 -33.39 3.78 26.87
N ILE A 670 -32.97 3.89 25.60
CA ILE A 670 -31.55 4.01 25.21
C ILE A 670 -30.96 5.33 25.72
N ALA A 671 -31.73 6.43 25.71
CA ALA A 671 -31.31 7.70 26.29
C ALA A 671 -31.11 7.63 27.82
N MET A 672 -31.98 6.93 28.54
CA MET A 672 -31.83 6.73 30.00
C MET A 672 -30.62 5.85 30.33
N LEU A 673 -30.35 4.80 29.56
CA LEU A 673 -29.09 4.06 29.64
C LEU A 673 -27.88 4.98 29.42
N ALA A 674 -27.89 5.81 28.37
CA ALA A 674 -26.78 6.74 28.11
C ALA A 674 -26.60 7.77 29.24
N GLY A 675 -27.69 8.33 29.78
CA GLY A 675 -27.65 9.21 30.95
C GLY A 675 -27.05 8.54 32.18
N CYS A 676 -27.41 7.28 32.45
CA CYS A 676 -26.79 6.47 33.51
C CYS A 676 -25.27 6.31 33.32
N MET A 677 -24.82 6.11 32.08
CA MET A 677 -23.40 5.92 31.75
C MET A 677 -22.56 7.19 31.94
N MET A 678 -23.16 8.39 31.88
CA MET A 678 -22.45 9.66 32.11
C MET A 678 -22.03 9.85 33.58
N ILE A 679 -22.79 9.32 34.54
CA ILE A 679 -22.53 9.46 35.99
C ILE A 679 -21.21 8.78 36.42
N ALA A 680 -20.77 7.76 35.67
CA ALA A 680 -19.66 6.89 36.01
C ALA A 680 -18.31 7.65 36.04
N ARG A 681 -17.40 7.20 36.91
CA ARG A 681 -16.10 7.88 37.13
C ARG A 681 -14.94 6.90 37.30
N SER A 682 -13.70 7.41 37.26
CA SER A 682 -12.50 6.59 37.43
C SER A 682 -11.79 6.83 38.77
N PRO A 683 -12.08 6.05 39.83
CA PRO A 683 -11.30 6.12 41.07
C PRO A 683 -9.83 5.68 40.85
N SER A 684 -9.56 4.82 39.87
CA SER A 684 -8.19 4.42 39.51
C SER A 684 -7.39 5.54 38.83
N SER A 685 -7.98 6.26 37.87
CA SER A 685 -7.31 7.42 37.26
C SER A 685 -7.19 8.59 38.24
N ALA A 686 -8.15 8.77 39.15
CA ALA A 686 -8.05 9.77 40.20
C ALA A 686 -6.89 9.45 41.16
N LEU A 687 -6.81 8.20 41.65
CA LEU A 687 -5.73 7.75 42.53
C LEU A 687 -4.35 7.85 41.85
N ALA A 688 -4.25 7.55 40.55
CA ALA A 688 -2.97 7.66 39.83
C ALA A 688 -2.43 9.09 39.85
N VAL A 689 -3.27 10.10 39.61
CA VAL A 689 -2.88 11.52 39.70
C VAL A 689 -2.52 11.89 41.14
N ILE A 690 -3.33 11.47 42.12
CA ILE A 690 -3.10 11.74 43.55
C ILE A 690 -1.77 11.15 44.04
N GLU A 691 -1.43 9.92 43.67
CA GLU A 691 -0.15 9.30 44.03
C GLU A 691 1.05 9.94 43.29
N GLU A 692 0.87 10.37 42.04
CA GLU A 692 1.91 11.03 41.24
C GLU A 692 2.24 12.44 41.78
N THR A 693 1.22 13.22 42.13
CA THR A 693 1.35 14.53 42.80
C THR A 693 1.69 14.42 44.29
N GLY A 694 1.61 13.22 44.86
CA GLY A 694 1.73 13.00 46.30
C GLY A 694 0.67 13.74 47.12
N SER A 695 -0.49 14.03 46.53
CA SER A 695 -1.53 14.86 47.14
C SER A 695 -2.14 14.21 48.37
N GLN A 696 -2.24 14.98 49.46
CA GLN A 696 -2.85 14.56 50.71
C GLN A 696 -3.48 15.77 51.38
N GLY A 697 -4.76 15.65 51.74
CA GLY A 697 -5.47 16.74 52.40
C GLY A 697 -6.98 16.49 52.48
N HIS A 698 -7.70 17.50 52.96
CA HIS A 698 -9.15 17.38 53.18
C HIS A 698 -9.91 17.16 51.87
N PHE A 699 -9.51 17.88 50.82
CA PHE A 699 -10.17 17.96 49.53
C PHE A 699 -9.93 16.71 48.69
N THR A 700 -8.69 16.21 48.66
CA THR A 700 -8.29 14.94 48.03
C THR A 700 -9.15 13.77 48.53
N THR A 701 -9.23 13.58 49.85
CA THR A 701 -10.01 12.50 50.47
C THR A 701 -11.51 12.66 50.21
N PHE A 702 -12.01 13.90 50.13
CA PHE A 702 -13.41 14.19 49.84
C PHE A 702 -13.79 13.80 48.40
N ILE A 703 -13.08 14.33 47.41
CA ILE A 703 -13.23 14.01 45.99
C ILE A 703 -13.15 12.50 45.75
N PHE A 704 -12.15 11.86 46.35
CA PHE A 704 -11.93 10.44 46.18
C PHE A 704 -13.12 9.62 46.73
N SER A 705 -13.65 10.01 47.89
CA SER A 705 -14.83 9.38 48.50
C SER A 705 -16.09 9.53 47.63
N VAL A 706 -16.35 10.73 47.07
CA VAL A 706 -17.46 10.99 46.13
C VAL A 706 -17.28 10.16 44.86
N THR A 707 -16.07 10.10 44.31
CA THR A 707 -15.76 9.39 43.07
C THR A 707 -16.05 7.90 43.18
N VAL A 708 -15.65 7.25 44.28
CA VAL A 708 -15.93 5.82 44.51
C VAL A 708 -17.41 5.58 44.84
N LEU A 709 -18.10 6.49 45.53
CA LEU A 709 -19.54 6.34 45.79
C LEU A 709 -20.39 6.45 44.52
N CYS A 710 -20.04 7.33 43.59
CA CYS A 710 -20.74 7.43 42.30
C CYS A 710 -20.64 6.12 41.50
N ASP A 711 -19.50 5.43 41.56
CA ASP A 711 -19.26 4.15 40.86
C ASP A 711 -20.23 3.04 41.32
N ILE A 712 -20.52 2.99 42.63
CA ILE A 712 -21.58 2.13 43.19
C ILE A 712 -22.95 2.52 42.64
N VAL A 713 -23.28 3.81 42.66
CA VAL A 713 -24.60 4.32 42.22
C VAL A 713 -24.86 3.99 40.75
N VAL A 714 -23.84 4.00 39.89
CA VAL A 714 -24.02 3.60 38.48
C VAL A 714 -24.36 2.13 38.34
N ILE A 715 -23.72 1.20 39.07
CA ILE A 715 -24.06 -0.22 38.96
C ILE A 715 -25.52 -0.47 39.38
N VAL A 716 -25.99 0.21 40.44
CA VAL A 716 -27.39 0.18 40.88
C VAL A 716 -28.33 0.73 39.80
N LEU A 717 -28.05 1.95 39.32
CA LEU A 717 -28.91 2.65 38.36
C LEU A 717 -28.87 2.01 36.96
N PHE A 718 -27.78 1.32 36.62
CA PHE A 718 -27.65 0.55 35.39
C PHE A 718 -28.61 -0.64 35.38
N ASN A 719 -28.64 -1.46 36.45
CA ASN A 719 -29.56 -2.60 36.49
C ASN A 719 -31.04 -2.15 36.53
N VAL A 720 -31.36 -1.01 37.18
CA VAL A 720 -32.68 -0.38 37.09
C VAL A 720 -33.02 0.02 35.65
N ASN A 721 -32.11 0.70 34.95
CA ASN A 721 -32.33 1.12 33.56
C ASN A 721 -32.35 -0.07 32.58
N ASN A 722 -31.64 -1.16 32.87
CA ASN A 722 -31.72 -2.38 32.10
C ASN A 722 -33.11 -3.02 32.22
N MET A 723 -33.67 -3.15 33.44
CA MET A 723 -35.05 -3.62 33.65
C MET A 723 -36.08 -2.75 32.92
N ILE A 724 -35.91 -1.42 32.94
CA ILE A 724 -36.76 -0.47 32.20
C ILE A 724 -36.63 -0.69 30.68
N THR A 725 -35.40 -0.89 30.18
CA THR A 725 -35.12 -1.06 28.76
C THR A 725 -35.63 -2.40 28.22
N GLU A 726 -35.47 -3.50 28.96
CA GLU A 726 -36.07 -4.80 28.62
C GLU A 726 -37.59 -4.76 28.61
N SER A 727 -38.21 -3.97 29.51
CA SER A 727 -39.67 -3.75 29.52
C SER A 727 -40.14 -3.04 28.25
N PHE A 728 -39.46 -1.95 27.84
CA PHE A 728 -39.78 -1.22 26.61
C PHE A 728 -39.45 -1.98 25.31
N LEU A 729 -38.48 -2.91 25.32
CA LEU A 729 -38.07 -3.69 24.15
C LEU A 729 -38.78 -5.04 23.97
N SER A 730 -39.58 -5.48 24.95
CA SER A 730 -40.21 -6.82 24.94
C SER A 730 -41.73 -6.80 25.06
N ASP A 731 -42.36 -5.61 25.08
CA ASP A 731 -43.77 -5.37 25.48
C ASP A 731 -44.18 -5.99 26.83
N LYS A 732 -43.20 -6.37 27.66
CA LYS A 732 -43.42 -6.93 28.98
C LYS A 732 -43.61 -5.79 29.97
N SER A 733 -44.81 -5.65 30.51
CA SER A 733 -45.09 -4.70 31.58
C SER A 733 -44.19 -4.97 32.80
N VAL A 734 -43.68 -3.91 33.44
CA VAL A 734 -42.89 -4.03 34.68
C VAL A 734 -43.79 -4.62 35.77
N SER A 735 -43.61 -5.91 36.04
CA SER A 735 -44.37 -6.62 37.06
C SER A 735 -43.79 -6.38 38.45
N PHE A 736 -44.62 -6.55 39.50
CA PHE A 736 -44.13 -6.56 40.88
C PHE A 736 -43.06 -7.65 41.09
N GLN A 737 -43.18 -8.79 40.41
CA GLN A 737 -42.18 -9.86 40.44
C GLN A 737 -40.83 -9.39 39.87
N SER A 738 -40.80 -8.65 38.76
CA SER A 738 -39.58 -8.09 38.16
C SER A 738 -38.86 -7.11 39.10
N ILE A 739 -39.63 -6.30 39.85
CA ILE A 739 -39.07 -5.39 40.86
C ILE A 739 -38.50 -6.19 42.06
N MET A 740 -39.20 -7.23 42.51
CA MET A 740 -38.70 -8.12 43.58
C MET A 740 -37.48 -8.93 43.14
N GLU A 741 -37.40 -9.33 41.87
CA GLU A 741 -36.27 -10.03 41.26
C GLU A 741 -35.03 -9.12 41.20
N LEU A 742 -35.17 -7.86 40.78
CA LEU A 742 -34.10 -6.86 40.84
C LEU A 742 -33.63 -6.60 42.29
N VAL A 743 -34.55 -6.42 43.24
CA VAL A 743 -34.21 -6.24 44.66
C VAL A 743 -33.51 -7.48 45.23
N ALA A 744 -33.96 -8.68 44.87
CA ALA A 744 -33.33 -9.94 45.26
C ALA A 744 -31.93 -10.08 44.64
N GLN A 745 -31.76 -9.83 43.34
CA GLN A 745 -30.48 -9.82 42.64
C GLN A 745 -29.46 -8.92 43.36
N MET A 746 -29.86 -7.68 43.66
CA MET A 746 -29.00 -6.73 44.38
C MET A 746 -28.69 -7.21 45.80
N GLY A 747 -29.68 -7.68 46.56
CA GLY A 747 -29.51 -8.18 47.93
C GLY A 747 -28.61 -9.41 48.03
N ILE A 748 -28.79 -10.37 47.11
CA ILE A 748 -27.94 -11.56 46.98
C ILE A 748 -26.52 -11.15 46.59
N SER A 749 -26.35 -10.21 45.66
CA SER A 749 -25.03 -9.71 45.25
C SER A 749 -24.28 -9.03 46.39
N ILE A 750 -24.99 -8.26 47.23
CA ILE A 750 -24.43 -7.69 48.46
C ILE A 750 -24.02 -8.79 49.45
N ALA A 751 -24.88 -9.78 49.69
CA ALA A 751 -24.60 -10.88 50.62
C ALA A 751 -23.41 -11.74 50.17
N VAL A 752 -23.36 -12.14 48.89
CA VAL A 752 -22.25 -12.90 48.32
C VAL A 752 -20.97 -12.06 48.31
N GLY A 753 -21.05 -10.76 48.00
CA GLY A 753 -19.91 -9.84 48.13
C GLY A 753 -19.33 -9.80 49.55
N ILE A 754 -20.16 -9.68 50.58
CA ILE A 754 -19.70 -9.67 51.98
C ILE A 754 -19.09 -11.03 52.38
N LEU A 755 -19.75 -12.14 52.04
CA LEU A 755 -19.26 -13.49 52.35
C LEU A 755 -17.92 -13.78 51.67
N SER A 756 -17.84 -13.50 50.36
CA SER A 756 -16.65 -13.71 49.54
C SER A 756 -15.48 -12.82 49.97
N GLY A 757 -15.74 -11.55 50.33
CA GLY A 757 -14.73 -10.65 50.90
C GLY A 757 -14.17 -11.12 52.25
N LYS A 758 -15.02 -11.67 53.14
CA LYS A 758 -14.59 -12.25 54.42
C LYS A 758 -13.81 -13.57 54.24
N PHE A 759 -14.23 -14.42 53.30
CA PHE A 759 -13.50 -15.63 52.93
C PHE A 759 -12.12 -15.31 52.35
N MET A 760 -12.06 -14.37 51.40
CA MET A 760 -10.81 -13.88 50.82
C MET A 760 -9.88 -13.23 51.86
N SER A 761 -10.46 -12.53 52.84
CA SER A 761 -9.72 -11.99 53.99
C SER A 761 -9.01 -13.07 54.80
N TYR A 762 -9.63 -14.24 54.99
CA TYR A 762 -9.02 -15.35 55.71
C TYR A 762 -7.84 -15.97 54.93
N ILE A 763 -7.97 -16.07 53.60
CA ILE A 763 -6.96 -16.69 52.72
C ILE A 763 -5.75 -15.77 52.48
N ILE A 764 -5.95 -14.53 52.03
CA ILE A 764 -4.82 -13.61 51.74
C ILE A 764 -4.00 -13.35 52.99
N LEU A 765 -4.67 -13.18 54.13
CA LEU A 765 -4.06 -12.63 55.34
C LEU A 765 -3.72 -13.72 56.37
N TRP A 766 -3.63 -14.97 55.93
CA TRP A 766 -2.88 -16.03 56.59
C TRP A 766 -1.37 -15.67 56.61
N ARG A 767 -1.00 -14.81 57.56
CA ARG A 767 0.33 -14.25 57.71
C ARG A 767 1.27 -15.31 58.30
N THR A 768 2.03 -16.00 57.43
CA THR A 768 3.06 -16.96 57.83
C THR A 768 4.20 -16.24 58.58
N PRO A 769 4.35 -16.41 59.91
CA PRO A 769 5.19 -15.51 60.72
C PRO A 769 6.71 -15.78 60.58
N ARG A 770 7.11 -16.85 59.88
CA ARG A 770 8.50 -17.33 59.79
C ARG A 770 9.27 -16.81 58.55
N ILE A 771 8.65 -16.06 57.64
CA ILE A 771 9.27 -15.67 56.36
C ILE A 771 9.84 -14.24 56.43
N ARG A 772 11.16 -14.08 56.27
CA ARG A 772 11.83 -12.77 56.15
C ARG A 772 11.40 -12.04 54.87
N ARG A 773 10.95 -10.78 54.99
CA ARG A 773 10.47 -9.89 53.88
C ARG A 773 11.40 -9.79 52.65
N LYS A 774 12.70 -10.06 52.76
CA LYS A 774 13.66 -10.06 51.62
C LYS A 774 13.87 -11.42 50.94
N SER A 775 13.25 -12.50 51.40
CA SER A 775 13.42 -13.84 50.81
C SER A 775 12.78 -13.97 49.42
N ARG A 776 13.37 -14.77 48.52
CA ARG A 776 12.73 -15.19 47.25
C ARG A 776 11.35 -15.81 47.51
N LEU A 777 11.22 -16.58 48.60
CA LEU A 777 9.97 -17.21 49.02
C LEU A 777 8.85 -16.19 49.32
N HIS A 778 9.19 -14.98 49.79
CA HIS A 778 8.19 -13.93 50.03
C HIS A 778 7.61 -13.39 48.72
N LYS A 779 8.46 -13.21 47.68
CA LYS A 779 8.00 -12.82 46.34
C LYS A 779 7.13 -13.90 45.69
N VAL A 780 7.51 -15.17 45.81
CA VAL A 780 6.69 -16.30 45.31
C VAL A 780 5.34 -16.36 46.02
N LEU A 781 5.32 -16.16 47.34
CA LEU A 781 4.07 -16.11 48.10
C LEU A 781 3.20 -14.90 47.72
N GLN A 782 3.79 -13.73 47.45
CA GLN A 782 3.06 -12.56 46.93
C GLN A 782 2.44 -12.85 45.56
N PHE A 783 3.21 -13.45 44.63
CA PHE A 783 2.68 -13.85 43.32
C PHE A 783 1.56 -14.89 43.43
N LEU A 784 1.68 -15.88 44.31
CA LEU A 784 0.62 -16.85 44.57
C LEU A 784 -0.65 -16.18 45.12
N LYS A 785 -0.51 -15.27 46.10
CA LYS A 785 -1.64 -14.44 46.59
C LYS A 785 -2.26 -13.61 45.46
N GLN A 786 -1.46 -13.09 44.53
CA GLN A 786 -1.97 -12.34 43.38
C GLN A 786 -2.82 -13.23 42.46
N MET A 787 -2.34 -14.42 42.10
CA MET A 787 -3.10 -15.38 41.29
C MET A 787 -4.41 -15.80 41.99
N VAL A 788 -4.38 -16.05 43.31
CA VAL A 788 -5.59 -16.40 44.08
C VAL A 788 -6.64 -15.28 44.06
N ILE A 789 -6.24 -14.01 44.15
CA ILE A 789 -7.17 -12.87 44.06
C ILE A 789 -7.84 -12.81 42.69
N LEU A 790 -7.06 -12.96 41.61
CA LEU A 790 -7.56 -12.90 40.24
C LEU A 790 -8.49 -14.09 39.92
N LEU A 791 -8.08 -15.32 40.25
CA LEU A 791 -8.87 -16.54 40.04
C LEU A 791 -10.18 -16.52 40.85
N PHE A 792 -10.18 -15.93 42.04
CA PHE A 792 -11.40 -15.82 42.86
C PHE A 792 -12.35 -14.74 42.36
N GLY A 793 -11.84 -13.56 41.98
CA GLY A 793 -12.66 -12.54 41.33
C GLY A 793 -13.30 -13.08 40.04
N PHE A 794 -12.51 -13.78 39.24
CA PHE A 794 -12.98 -14.54 38.08
C PHE A 794 -14.06 -15.58 38.44
N SER A 795 -13.89 -16.33 39.53
CA SER A 795 -14.91 -17.30 39.98
C SER A 795 -16.25 -16.64 40.36
N LEU A 796 -16.26 -15.37 40.79
CA LEU A 796 -17.51 -14.62 41.00
C LEU A 796 -18.20 -14.24 39.69
N PHE A 797 -17.47 -14.09 38.58
CA PHE A 797 -18.04 -13.93 37.24
C PHE A 797 -18.65 -15.23 36.72
N VAL A 798 -17.92 -16.34 36.83
CA VAL A 798 -18.43 -17.68 36.46
C VAL A 798 -19.66 -18.05 37.30
N LEU A 799 -19.67 -17.71 38.60
CA LEU A 799 -20.84 -17.88 39.48
C LEU A 799 -22.03 -17.00 39.06
N GLY A 800 -21.78 -15.78 38.55
CA GLY A 800 -22.83 -14.91 38.00
C GLY A 800 -23.54 -15.53 36.80
N HIS A 801 -22.78 -16.11 35.85
CA HIS A 801 -23.37 -16.81 34.70
C HIS A 801 -24.11 -18.08 35.13
N LEU A 802 -23.57 -18.84 36.09
CA LEU A 802 -24.22 -20.03 36.66
C LEU A 802 -25.50 -19.72 37.45
N CYS A 803 -25.65 -18.51 37.98
CA CYS A 803 -26.78 -18.10 38.82
C CYS A 803 -27.59 -16.95 38.20
N HIS A 804 -27.52 -16.75 36.88
CA HIS A 804 -28.28 -15.72 36.18
C HIS A 804 -29.81 -15.93 36.35
N PRO A 805 -30.62 -14.87 36.59
CA PRO A 805 -30.26 -13.45 36.70
C PRO A 805 -29.86 -13.00 38.12
N TRP A 806 -29.86 -13.88 39.12
CA TRP A 806 -29.83 -13.55 40.56
C TRP A 806 -28.53 -12.93 41.11
N LEU A 807 -27.47 -12.74 40.32
CA LEU A 807 -26.17 -12.28 40.82
C LEU A 807 -25.43 -11.35 39.84
N GLU A 808 -25.11 -10.14 40.31
CA GLU A 808 -24.36 -9.12 39.57
C GLU A 808 -22.87 -9.18 39.93
N SER A 809 -22.08 -9.85 39.09
CA SER A 809 -20.67 -10.17 39.35
C SER A 809 -19.79 -8.96 39.65
N LEU A 810 -20.02 -7.82 38.98
CA LEU A 810 -19.33 -6.55 39.25
C LEU A 810 -19.61 -6.03 40.67
N MET A 811 -20.88 -6.06 41.09
CA MET A 811 -21.32 -5.63 42.42
C MET A 811 -20.73 -6.54 43.51
N CYS A 812 -20.76 -7.87 43.29
CA CYS A 812 -20.10 -8.86 44.14
C CYS A 812 -18.61 -8.56 44.34
N CYS A 813 -17.87 -8.33 43.24
CA CYS A 813 -16.44 -8.03 43.30
C CYS A 813 -16.14 -6.73 44.05
N MET A 814 -16.93 -5.68 43.84
CA MET A 814 -16.75 -4.39 44.53
C MET A 814 -17.03 -4.51 46.04
N ILE A 815 -18.10 -5.21 46.43
CA ILE A 815 -18.46 -5.39 47.84
C ILE A 815 -17.49 -6.36 48.53
N ALA A 816 -16.97 -7.36 47.81
CA ALA A 816 -15.87 -8.21 48.29
C ALA A 816 -14.60 -7.39 48.57
N GLY A 817 -14.22 -6.48 47.66
CA GLY A 817 -13.08 -5.58 47.84
C GLY A 817 -13.25 -4.63 49.03
N ALA A 818 -14.44 -4.05 49.18
CA ALA A 818 -14.77 -3.17 50.31
C ALA A 818 -14.72 -3.92 51.65
N THR A 819 -15.31 -5.10 51.70
CA THR A 819 -15.32 -5.95 52.90
C THR A 819 -13.90 -6.39 53.26
N LEU A 820 -13.12 -6.85 52.26
CA LEU A 820 -11.73 -7.26 52.40
C LEU A 820 -10.82 -6.14 52.95
N TYR A 821 -11.05 -4.88 52.56
CA TYR A 821 -10.29 -3.75 53.08
C TYR A 821 -10.70 -3.36 54.51
N ASN A 822 -12.00 -3.18 54.76
CA ASN A 822 -12.49 -2.67 56.05
C ASN A 822 -12.37 -3.68 57.19
N TRP A 823 -12.56 -4.98 56.93
CA TRP A 823 -12.51 -6.05 57.94
C TRP A 823 -11.13 -6.23 58.59
N ASN A 824 -10.07 -5.64 58.02
CA ASN A 824 -8.69 -5.89 58.41
C ASN A 824 -8.01 -4.71 59.10
N HIS A 825 -7.06 -5.01 60.00
CA HIS A 825 -6.24 -4.01 60.69
C HIS A 825 -5.02 -3.56 59.87
N GLY A 826 -4.42 -2.42 60.26
CA GLY A 826 -3.48 -1.62 59.47
C GLY A 826 -2.43 -2.38 58.63
N SER A 827 -1.61 -3.25 59.25
CA SER A 827 -0.53 -3.95 58.52
C SER A 827 -1.01 -4.85 57.38
N ASN A 828 -2.26 -5.29 57.44
CA ASN A 828 -2.87 -6.15 56.43
C ASN A 828 -3.42 -5.33 55.25
N ARG A 829 -3.85 -4.08 55.51
CA ARG A 829 -4.28 -3.11 54.48
C ARG A 829 -3.11 -2.61 53.64
N GLU A 830 -1.92 -2.49 54.23
CA GLU A 830 -0.68 -2.24 53.50
C GLU A 830 -0.36 -3.40 52.53
N GLU A 831 -0.39 -4.65 53.01
CA GLU A 831 -0.11 -5.82 52.19
C GLU A 831 -1.11 -5.96 51.03
N LEU A 832 -2.41 -5.74 51.30
CA LEU A 832 -3.46 -5.73 50.27
C LEU A 832 -3.23 -4.64 49.21
N ASN A 833 -2.94 -3.39 49.61
CA ASN A 833 -2.65 -2.32 48.65
C ASN A 833 -1.41 -2.63 47.80
N LEU A 834 -0.36 -3.21 48.38
CA LEU A 834 0.84 -3.61 47.64
C LEU A 834 0.56 -4.76 46.64
N LEU A 835 -0.25 -5.76 47.04
CA LEU A 835 -0.65 -6.85 46.16
C LEU A 835 -1.44 -6.34 44.96
N LEU A 836 -2.48 -5.53 45.20
CA LEU A 836 -3.34 -4.93 44.17
C LEU A 836 -2.53 -3.99 43.25
N LYS A 837 -1.76 -3.05 43.81
CA LYS A 837 -0.94 -2.11 43.02
C LYS A 837 0.05 -2.83 42.10
N SER A 838 0.60 -3.98 42.53
CA SER A 838 1.49 -4.79 41.70
C SER A 838 0.78 -5.65 40.64
N MET A 839 -0.56 -5.79 40.67
CA MET A 839 -1.33 -6.35 39.55
C MET A 839 -1.71 -5.28 38.52
N ALA A 840 -1.92 -4.04 38.99
CA ALA A 840 -2.59 -2.98 38.25
C ALA A 840 -2.05 -2.79 36.83
N ASP A 841 -0.72 -2.69 36.67
CA ASP A 841 -0.08 -2.52 35.37
C ASP A 841 -0.41 -3.68 34.41
N PHE A 842 -0.33 -4.94 34.86
CA PHE A 842 -0.62 -6.12 34.02
C PHE A 842 -2.10 -6.18 33.60
N VAL A 843 -3.03 -5.98 34.55
CA VAL A 843 -4.46 -6.07 34.28
C VAL A 843 -4.94 -4.90 33.40
N TYR A 844 -4.44 -3.69 33.63
CA TYR A 844 -4.77 -2.53 32.81
C TYR A 844 -4.18 -2.63 31.39
N VAL A 845 -2.97 -3.18 31.22
CA VAL A 845 -2.43 -3.49 29.89
C VAL A 845 -3.40 -4.39 29.13
N GLY A 846 -3.81 -5.53 29.69
CA GLY A 846 -4.74 -6.45 29.03
C GLY A 846 -6.07 -5.77 28.70
N PHE A 847 -6.78 -5.28 29.72
CA PHE A 847 -8.13 -4.73 29.58
C PHE A 847 -8.23 -3.57 28.57
N PHE A 848 -7.35 -2.56 28.68
CA PHE A 848 -7.45 -1.39 27.81
C PHE A 848 -6.95 -1.68 26.39
N THR A 849 -6.06 -2.65 26.19
CA THR A 849 -5.65 -3.12 24.86
C THR A 849 -6.78 -3.90 24.18
N LEU A 850 -7.46 -4.79 24.92
CA LEU A 850 -8.61 -5.55 24.40
C LEU A 850 -9.81 -4.64 24.12
N THR A 851 -10.11 -3.71 25.04
CA THR A 851 -11.11 -2.65 24.82
C THR A 851 -10.82 -1.89 23.54
N GLY A 852 -9.57 -1.41 23.36
CA GLY A 852 -9.14 -0.67 22.18
C GLY A 852 -9.25 -1.48 20.88
N ALA A 853 -8.87 -2.76 20.90
CA ALA A 853 -9.01 -3.66 19.76
C ALA A 853 -10.48 -3.93 19.40
N SER A 854 -11.41 -3.84 20.37
CA SER A 854 -12.84 -4.06 20.14
C SER A 854 -13.62 -2.85 19.60
N LEU A 855 -12.95 -1.73 19.29
CA LEU A 855 -13.58 -0.51 18.78
C LEU A 855 -13.72 -0.52 17.26
N GLU A 856 -14.90 -0.13 16.78
CA GLU A 856 -15.17 0.05 15.36
C GLU A 856 -14.75 1.45 14.91
N LEU A 857 -13.60 1.56 14.24
CA LEU A 857 -12.97 2.86 13.95
C LEU A 857 -13.87 3.76 13.09
N ASP A 858 -14.58 3.20 12.12
CA ASP A 858 -15.50 3.92 11.24
C ASP A 858 -16.66 4.56 12.04
N MET A 859 -17.16 3.85 13.05
CA MET A 859 -18.21 4.33 13.94
C MET A 859 -17.65 5.29 15.01
N LEU A 860 -16.41 5.08 15.46
CA LEU A 860 -15.71 5.98 16.37
C LEU A 860 -15.53 7.38 15.74
N LEU A 861 -15.18 7.44 14.46
CA LEU A 861 -15.03 8.70 13.71
C LEU A 861 -16.38 9.41 13.51
N LYS A 862 -17.45 8.69 13.14
CA LYS A 862 -18.82 9.26 13.10
C LYS A 862 -19.26 9.77 14.47
N ALA A 863 -19.08 8.97 15.51
CA ALA A 863 -19.51 9.29 16.87
C ALA A 863 -18.67 10.38 17.54
N LEU A 864 -17.49 10.74 17.01
CA LEU A 864 -16.57 11.68 17.64
C LEU A 864 -17.21 13.06 17.88
N VAL A 865 -17.96 13.59 16.91
CA VAL A 865 -18.63 14.90 17.03
C VAL A 865 -19.70 14.88 18.13
N VAL A 866 -20.54 13.83 18.15
CA VAL A 866 -21.54 13.59 19.20
C VAL A 866 -20.86 13.41 20.56
N SER A 867 -19.73 12.72 20.60
CA SER A 867 -18.99 12.42 21.83
C SER A 867 -18.31 13.64 22.44
N ILE A 868 -17.83 14.58 21.60
CA ILE A 868 -17.35 15.88 22.06
C ILE A 868 -18.50 16.69 22.68
N LEU A 869 -19.67 16.71 22.04
CA LEU A 869 -20.85 17.41 22.57
C LEU A 869 -21.33 16.78 23.89
N LEU A 870 -21.43 15.45 23.97
CA LEU A 870 -21.75 14.72 25.20
C LEU A 870 -20.71 14.96 26.31
N CYS A 871 -19.42 15.04 25.97
CA CYS A 871 -18.36 15.39 26.91
C CYS A 871 -18.55 16.82 27.47
N LEU A 872 -18.86 17.80 26.61
CA LEU A 872 -19.15 19.17 27.04
C LEU A 872 -20.40 19.25 27.94
N THR A 873 -21.52 18.62 27.56
CA THR A 873 -22.73 18.64 28.40
C THR A 873 -22.51 17.90 29.72
N ARG A 874 -21.71 16.83 29.72
CA ARG A 874 -21.29 16.14 30.96
C ARG A 874 -20.44 17.04 31.84
N ILE A 875 -19.45 17.76 31.32
CA ILE A 875 -18.64 18.72 32.10
C ILE A 875 -19.54 19.81 32.71
N PHE A 876 -20.54 20.31 31.97
CA PHE A 876 -21.53 21.26 32.49
C PHE A 876 -22.42 20.66 33.59
N ALA A 877 -22.90 19.42 33.42
CA ALA A 877 -23.67 18.71 34.43
C ALA A 877 -22.86 18.45 35.71
N ILE A 878 -21.58 18.10 35.57
CA ILE A 878 -20.62 17.95 36.68
C ILE A 878 -20.43 19.28 37.42
N PHE A 879 -20.29 20.39 36.69
CA PHE A 879 -20.19 21.73 37.28
C PHE A 879 -21.42 22.06 38.14
N LEU A 880 -22.62 21.90 37.59
CA LEU A 880 -23.87 22.16 38.33
C LEU A 880 -24.01 21.25 39.56
N GLY A 881 -23.85 19.93 39.39
CA GLY A 881 -24.04 18.96 40.47
C GLY A 881 -23.01 19.09 41.59
N ALA A 882 -21.74 19.35 41.25
CA ALA A 882 -20.71 19.60 42.25
C ALA A 882 -20.99 20.90 43.02
N TYR A 883 -21.26 22.00 42.31
CA TYR A 883 -21.45 23.32 42.91
C TYR A 883 -22.69 23.38 43.82
N ILE A 884 -23.83 22.85 43.34
CA ILE A 884 -25.10 22.84 44.09
C ILE A 884 -25.01 21.86 45.27
N GLY A 885 -24.47 20.66 45.05
CA GLY A 885 -24.27 19.67 46.11
C GLY A 885 -23.33 20.15 47.21
N GLY A 886 -22.19 20.77 46.85
CA GLY A 886 -21.25 21.31 47.83
C GLY A 886 -21.80 22.53 48.57
N SER A 887 -22.62 23.36 47.90
CA SER A 887 -23.29 24.48 48.55
C SER A 887 -24.34 24.02 49.57
N LEU A 888 -25.11 22.98 49.26
CA LEU A 888 -26.08 22.39 50.20
C LEU A 888 -25.39 21.61 51.33
N ALA A 889 -24.24 20.99 51.05
CA ALA A 889 -23.37 20.38 52.05
C ALA A 889 -22.68 21.37 52.99
N HIS A 890 -22.71 22.68 52.69
CA HIS A 890 -21.97 23.74 53.39
C HIS A 890 -20.44 23.56 53.32
N GLU A 891 -19.93 23.06 52.19
CA GLU A 891 -18.49 22.97 51.92
C GLU A 891 -17.85 24.35 51.73
N ASN A 892 -16.53 24.43 51.95
CA ASN A 892 -15.76 25.67 51.77
C ASN A 892 -15.99 26.24 50.35
N PRO A 893 -16.46 27.50 50.19
CA PRO A 893 -16.83 28.06 48.89
C PRO A 893 -15.65 28.14 47.91
N VAL A 894 -14.40 28.19 48.39
CA VAL A 894 -13.21 28.13 47.53
C VAL A 894 -13.06 26.73 46.91
N HIS A 895 -13.23 25.68 47.71
CA HIS A 895 -13.15 24.28 47.24
C HIS A 895 -14.36 23.92 46.36
N ASN A 896 -15.56 24.35 46.76
CA ASN A 896 -16.80 24.04 46.06
C ASN A 896 -16.76 24.50 44.59
N ARG A 897 -16.35 25.76 44.35
CA ARG A 897 -16.25 26.38 43.01
C ARG A 897 -15.31 25.65 42.03
N VAL A 898 -14.35 24.86 42.51
CA VAL A 898 -13.37 24.16 41.68
C VAL A 898 -13.50 22.63 41.71
N SER A 899 -14.27 22.08 42.66
CA SER A 899 -14.43 20.64 42.87
C SER A 899 -14.84 19.85 41.61
N TRP A 900 -15.63 20.45 40.72
CA TRP A 900 -16.04 19.89 39.43
C TRP A 900 -14.87 19.42 38.56
N MET A 901 -13.73 20.11 38.59
CA MET A 901 -12.53 19.80 37.79
C MET A 901 -11.97 18.40 38.11
N ALA A 902 -12.19 17.93 39.34
CA ALA A 902 -11.72 16.63 39.80
C ALA A 902 -12.61 15.45 39.36
N TYR A 903 -13.88 15.73 39.03
CA TYR A 903 -14.92 14.72 38.81
C TYR A 903 -15.08 14.28 37.34
N ILE A 904 -14.23 14.77 36.44
CA ILE A 904 -14.33 14.53 34.99
C ILE A 904 -13.79 13.14 34.59
N THR A 905 -12.82 12.57 35.32
CA THR A 905 -12.20 11.28 34.95
C THR A 905 -13.20 10.12 34.87
N GLN A 906 -13.09 9.30 33.82
CA GLN A 906 -14.02 8.20 33.50
C GLN A 906 -13.25 7.06 32.82
N ALA A 907 -13.50 5.80 33.18
CA ALA A 907 -12.74 4.65 32.66
C ALA A 907 -13.46 3.30 32.87
N GLY A 908 -12.80 2.34 33.54
CA GLY A 908 -13.08 0.90 33.46
C GLY A 908 -14.52 0.43 33.67
N VAL A 909 -15.24 0.96 34.67
CA VAL A 909 -16.63 0.53 34.92
C VAL A 909 -17.57 0.97 33.81
N THR A 910 -17.39 2.18 33.25
CA THR A 910 -18.12 2.63 32.06
C THR A 910 -17.85 1.73 30.85
N LEU A 911 -16.59 1.34 30.65
CA LEU A 911 -16.20 0.47 29.53
C LEU A 911 -16.79 -0.94 29.69
N GLY A 912 -16.75 -1.51 30.90
CA GLY A 912 -17.37 -2.80 31.23
C GLY A 912 -18.88 -2.81 31.07
N LEU A 913 -19.57 -1.77 31.55
CA LEU A 913 -21.03 -1.63 31.38
C LEU A 913 -21.42 -1.36 29.92
N ALA A 914 -20.61 -0.61 29.15
CA ALA A 914 -20.82 -0.44 27.72
C ALA A 914 -20.65 -1.76 26.97
N LYS A 915 -19.67 -2.59 27.37
CA LYS A 915 -19.51 -3.96 26.85
C LYS A 915 -20.70 -4.86 27.23
N LYS A 916 -21.22 -4.75 28.46
CA LYS A 916 -22.45 -5.43 28.89
C LYS A 916 -23.66 -5.06 28.01
N ILE A 917 -23.82 -3.77 27.67
CA ILE A 917 -24.86 -3.30 26.72
C ILE A 917 -24.66 -3.90 25.33
N GLN A 918 -23.43 -3.92 24.79
CA GLN A 918 -23.13 -4.55 23.49
C GLN A 918 -23.51 -6.04 23.46
N LEU A 919 -23.35 -6.76 24.58
CA LEU A 919 -23.70 -8.19 24.69
C LEU A 919 -25.19 -8.45 24.95
N LEU A 920 -25.89 -7.54 25.65
CA LEU A 920 -27.32 -7.67 25.94
C LEU A 920 -28.20 -7.24 24.76
N TYR A 921 -27.81 -6.17 24.05
CA TYR A 921 -28.60 -5.50 23.01
C TYR A 921 -27.87 -5.51 21.67
N PRO A 922 -27.77 -6.67 21.00
CA PRO A 922 -27.11 -6.77 19.71
C PRO A 922 -27.88 -5.99 18.64
N GLY A 923 -27.20 -5.52 17.60
CA GLY A 923 -27.73 -4.48 16.71
C GLY A 923 -27.34 -3.08 17.17
N TRP A 924 -28.13 -2.40 18.01
CA TRP A 924 -27.84 -1.01 18.41
C TRP A 924 -26.75 -0.87 19.50
N GLY A 925 -26.54 -1.89 20.33
CA GLY A 925 -25.63 -1.85 21.47
C GLY A 925 -24.15 -1.68 21.12
N SER A 926 -23.73 -2.09 19.91
CA SER A 926 -22.37 -1.90 19.39
C SER A 926 -22.08 -0.44 19.04
N TYR A 927 -23.03 0.26 18.40
CA TYR A 927 -22.97 1.69 18.13
C TYR A 927 -23.00 2.50 19.43
N PHE A 928 -23.91 2.15 20.35
CA PHE A 928 -24.00 2.75 21.68
C PHE A 928 -22.68 2.59 22.44
N ALA A 929 -22.12 1.37 22.49
CA ALA A 929 -20.86 1.12 23.19
C ALA A 929 -19.72 1.95 22.58
N THR A 930 -19.60 2.00 21.25
CA THR A 930 -18.57 2.79 20.55
C THR A 930 -18.69 4.29 20.86
N MET A 931 -19.91 4.85 20.85
CA MET A 931 -20.19 6.23 21.26
C MET A 931 -19.77 6.49 22.71
N ILE A 932 -20.13 5.60 23.64
CA ILE A 932 -19.74 5.75 25.05
C ILE A 932 -18.23 5.62 25.23
N VAL A 933 -17.53 4.73 24.52
CA VAL A 933 -16.06 4.65 24.61
C VAL A 933 -15.40 5.91 24.04
N ALA A 934 -15.92 6.52 22.97
CA ALA A 934 -15.44 7.81 22.47
C ALA A 934 -15.60 8.92 23.52
N VAL A 935 -16.72 8.97 24.25
CA VAL A 935 -16.93 9.88 25.39
C VAL A 935 -15.92 9.60 26.52
N VAL A 936 -15.70 8.32 26.87
CA VAL A 936 -14.69 7.91 27.87
C VAL A 936 -13.28 8.37 27.47
N ILE A 937 -12.90 8.23 26.20
CA ILE A 937 -11.59 8.69 25.68
C ILE A 937 -11.45 10.21 25.85
N CYS A 938 -12.46 11.00 25.48
CA CYS A 938 -12.45 12.46 25.66
C CYS A 938 -12.28 12.83 27.16
N ASN A 939 -13.06 12.20 28.04
CA ASN A 939 -13.03 12.44 29.48
C ASN A 939 -11.70 11.99 30.13
N GLN A 940 -11.04 10.96 29.59
CA GLN A 940 -9.75 10.45 30.07
C GLN A 940 -8.55 11.27 29.56
N LEU A 941 -8.72 12.05 28.47
CA LEU A 941 -7.75 13.07 28.03
C LEU A 941 -7.86 14.34 28.88
N ILE A 942 -9.09 14.82 29.14
CA ILE A 942 -9.35 16.10 29.81
C ILE A 942 -9.25 16.00 31.35
N GLY A 943 -9.76 14.91 31.94
CA GLY A 943 -9.92 14.77 33.38
C GLY A 943 -8.60 14.77 34.19
N PRO A 944 -7.58 13.96 33.84
CA PRO A 944 -6.36 13.86 34.66
C PRO A 944 -5.53 15.16 34.73
N PRO A 945 -5.37 15.95 33.63
CA PRO A 945 -4.78 17.28 33.70
C PRO A 945 -5.56 18.26 34.59
N LEU A 946 -6.90 18.29 34.51
CA LEU A 946 -7.72 19.18 35.34
C LEU A 946 -7.72 18.78 36.82
N LEU A 947 -7.73 17.47 37.11
CA LEU A 947 -7.54 16.96 38.47
C LEU A 947 -6.17 17.38 39.04
N ARG A 948 -5.10 17.24 38.24
CA ARG A 948 -3.75 17.71 38.63
C ARG A 948 -3.71 19.22 38.87
N MET A 949 -4.41 20.01 38.05
CA MET A 949 -4.51 21.45 38.22
C MET A 949 -5.25 21.84 39.50
N VAL A 950 -6.40 21.25 39.78
CA VAL A 950 -7.21 21.63 40.96
C VAL A 950 -6.57 21.19 42.28
N LEU A 951 -5.92 20.02 42.33
CA LEU A 951 -5.18 19.59 43.52
C LEU A 951 -4.02 20.54 43.84
N ARG A 952 -3.39 21.16 42.82
CA ARG A 952 -2.38 22.21 43.01
C ARG A 952 -3.02 23.52 43.47
N TYR A 953 -4.11 23.94 42.84
CA TYR A 953 -4.82 25.18 43.16
C TYR A 953 -5.35 25.21 44.61
N VAL A 954 -5.81 24.07 45.15
CA VAL A 954 -6.28 23.95 46.54
C VAL A 954 -5.13 23.80 47.55
N GLY A 955 -3.90 23.52 47.10
CA GLY A 955 -2.74 23.31 47.98
C GLY A 955 -2.64 21.90 48.59
N ASP A 956 -3.52 20.97 48.19
CA ASP A 956 -3.50 19.56 48.60
C ASP A 956 -2.32 18.78 47.97
N CYS A 957 -1.68 19.31 46.91
CA CYS A 957 -0.45 18.76 46.33
C CYS A 957 0.79 18.98 47.22
N ARG A 958 1.58 17.92 47.44
CA ARG A 958 2.97 18.08 47.87
C ARG A 958 3.79 18.63 46.70
N GLU A 959 4.34 19.83 46.84
CA GLU A 959 5.12 20.44 45.77
C GLU A 959 6.35 19.59 45.40
N LYS A 960 6.52 19.41 44.10
CA LYS A 960 7.67 18.76 43.47
C LYS A 960 8.35 19.68 42.45
N GLU A 961 8.25 20.98 42.68
CA GLU A 961 9.29 21.88 42.19
C GLU A 961 10.53 21.72 43.08
N ASN A 962 11.72 21.80 42.50
CA ASN A 962 12.97 21.80 43.26
C ASN A 962 13.24 23.19 43.86
N GLY A 963 12.29 23.69 44.65
CA GLY A 963 12.56 24.74 45.61
C GLY A 963 13.58 24.21 46.60
N LYS A 964 14.79 24.78 46.61
CA LYS A 964 15.68 24.57 47.73
C LYS A 964 15.02 25.15 48.98
N VAL A 965 14.84 24.31 49.99
CA VAL A 965 14.76 24.81 51.37
C VAL A 965 16.18 25.23 51.72
N ASP A 966 16.54 26.49 51.44
CA ASP A 966 17.92 26.97 51.57
C ASP A 966 18.38 26.98 53.04
N GLY A 967 19.11 25.92 53.42
CA GLY A 967 19.99 25.90 54.59
C GLY A 967 19.33 25.79 55.98
N LEU A 968 18.04 25.42 56.08
CA LEU A 968 17.41 25.21 57.40
C LEU A 968 18.06 24.03 58.14
N ARG A 969 18.55 24.30 59.35
CA ARG A 969 19.31 23.35 60.18
C ARG A 969 18.48 22.84 61.35
N ALA A 970 18.45 21.50 61.48
CA ALA A 970 17.76 20.83 62.56
C ALA A 970 18.70 19.93 63.36
N LEU A 971 18.57 19.93 64.69
CA LEU A 971 19.28 19.01 65.58
C LEU A 971 18.29 18.00 66.17
N ILE A 972 18.45 16.72 65.82
CA ILE A 972 17.65 15.63 66.40
C ILE A 972 18.40 15.06 67.61
N LEU A 973 17.83 15.23 68.80
CA LEU A 973 18.29 14.65 70.06
C LEU A 973 17.51 13.37 70.37
N GLY A 974 18.21 12.31 70.77
CA GLY A 974 17.60 11.06 71.21
C GLY A 974 18.59 10.22 72.02
N ASP A 975 18.19 8.99 72.35
CA ASP A 975 19.01 8.01 73.06
C ASP A 975 19.26 6.75 72.20
N ASP A 976 20.23 5.92 72.60
CA ASP A 976 20.55 4.65 71.93
C ASP A 976 19.32 3.74 71.77
N GLY A 977 18.41 3.73 72.75
CA GLY A 977 17.15 2.98 72.71
C GLY A 977 16.23 3.36 71.55
N ARG A 978 16.41 4.54 70.96
CA ARG A 978 15.65 5.05 69.80
C ARG A 978 16.51 5.41 68.59
N LEU A 979 17.77 4.98 68.53
CA LEU A 979 18.70 5.20 67.41
C LEU A 979 18.10 4.89 66.02
N LEU A 980 17.27 3.84 65.89
CA LEU A 980 16.57 3.51 64.65
C LEU A 980 15.52 4.56 64.25
N VAL A 981 14.78 5.11 65.23
CA VAL A 981 13.77 6.15 65.02
C VAL A 981 14.45 7.45 64.61
N VAL A 982 15.50 7.87 65.35
CA VAL A 982 16.32 9.05 65.06
C VAL A 982 16.91 8.99 63.64
N ASN A 983 17.50 7.87 63.24
CA ASN A 983 18.01 7.70 61.88
C ASN A 983 16.89 7.70 60.81
N SER A 984 15.69 7.20 61.13
CA SER A 984 14.54 7.29 60.22
C SER A 984 14.02 8.73 60.05
N ALA A 985 14.10 9.55 61.11
CA ALA A 985 13.73 10.97 61.07
C ALA A 985 14.79 11.77 60.30
N LYS A 986 16.08 11.61 60.62
CA LYS A 986 17.21 12.23 59.90
C LYS A 986 17.14 11.98 58.40
N ARG A 987 16.87 10.73 57.99
CA ARG A 987 16.73 10.38 56.57
C ARG A 987 15.50 11.00 55.91
N ARG A 988 14.38 11.14 56.63
CA ARG A 988 13.18 11.81 56.13
C ARG A 988 13.40 13.33 55.98
N MET A 989 13.93 14.00 57.00
CA MET A 989 14.23 15.44 56.93
C MET A 989 15.24 15.77 55.82
N LYS A 990 16.26 14.94 55.60
CA LYS A 990 17.21 15.12 54.48
C LYS A 990 16.56 14.91 53.11
N ASN A 991 15.54 14.06 52.99
CA ASN A 991 14.74 13.94 51.77
C ASN A 991 13.82 15.17 51.55
N CYS A 992 13.56 15.96 52.59
CA CYS A 992 12.76 17.19 52.57
C CYS A 992 13.63 18.47 52.45
N GLY A 993 14.90 18.35 52.08
CA GLY A 993 15.79 19.50 51.81
C GLY A 993 16.49 20.13 53.01
N TRP A 994 16.25 19.67 54.23
CA TRP A 994 16.90 20.19 55.44
C TRP A 994 18.35 19.71 55.57
N GLU A 995 19.13 20.39 56.43
CA GLU A 995 20.37 19.88 57.01
C GLU A 995 20.12 19.29 58.43
N PRO A 996 19.69 18.01 58.56
CA PRO A 996 19.46 17.39 59.86
C PRO A 996 20.74 16.77 60.44
N PHE A 997 21.16 17.29 61.58
CA PHE A 997 22.14 16.69 62.47
C PHE A 997 21.45 15.75 63.45
N SER A 998 22.19 14.82 64.06
CA SER A 998 21.62 13.87 65.02
C SER A 998 22.63 13.52 66.09
N PHE A 999 22.26 13.74 67.34
CA PHE A 999 23.07 13.42 68.50
C PHE A 999 22.32 12.40 69.38
N CYS A 1000 22.94 11.25 69.61
CA CYS A 1000 22.39 10.20 70.45
C CYS A 1000 23.18 10.18 71.77
N MET A 1001 22.47 10.39 72.87
CA MET A 1001 23.05 10.40 74.21
C MET A 1001 23.26 8.96 74.70
N ASN A 1002 24.45 8.69 75.24
CA ASN A 1002 24.77 7.44 75.91
C ASN A 1002 23.95 7.35 77.21
N MET A 1003 23.13 6.29 77.35
CA MET A 1003 22.19 6.18 78.48
C MET A 1003 22.85 6.21 79.87
N LYS A 1004 24.14 5.90 80.01
CA LYS A 1004 24.85 5.99 81.30
C LYS A 1004 25.03 7.42 81.80
N ASP A 1005 25.04 8.38 80.89
CA ASP A 1005 25.41 9.77 81.15
C ASP A 1005 24.16 10.67 81.30
N VAL A 1006 22.99 10.12 80.97
CA VAL A 1006 21.66 10.78 80.96
C VAL A 1006 21.05 10.92 82.36
N ASP A 1007 21.54 10.17 83.35
CA ASP A 1007 21.12 10.31 84.75
C ASP A 1007 21.96 11.32 85.56
N ASP A 1008 23.12 11.75 85.04
CA ASP A 1008 23.86 12.89 85.62
C ASP A 1008 23.43 14.21 84.94
N PRO A 1009 22.81 15.16 85.69
CA PRO A 1009 22.34 16.41 85.12
C PRO A 1009 23.47 17.38 84.72
N VAL A 1010 24.70 17.18 85.18
CA VAL A 1010 25.89 17.98 84.78
C VAL A 1010 26.39 17.49 83.43
N GLU A 1011 26.61 16.18 83.29
CA GLU A 1011 27.12 15.57 82.06
C GLU A 1011 26.12 15.69 80.91
N MET A 1012 24.83 15.43 81.15
CA MET A 1012 23.77 15.65 80.15
C MET A 1012 23.69 17.13 79.71
N ASN A 1013 24.00 18.10 80.59
CA ASN A 1013 24.11 19.50 80.21
C ASN A 1013 25.38 19.82 79.39
N MET A 1014 26.47 19.07 79.57
CA MET A 1014 27.69 19.21 78.76
C MET A 1014 27.43 18.72 77.34
N GLN A 1015 26.94 17.48 77.20
CA GLN A 1015 26.68 16.83 75.91
C GLN A 1015 25.67 17.61 75.04
N ILE A 1016 24.56 18.10 75.63
CA ILE A 1016 23.60 18.95 74.90
C ILE A 1016 24.25 20.27 74.46
N ARG A 1017 25.09 20.89 75.31
CA ARG A 1017 25.73 22.17 75.02
C ARG A 1017 26.77 22.05 73.91
N GLU A 1018 27.46 20.93 73.81
CA GLU A 1018 28.38 20.65 72.69
C GLU A 1018 27.62 20.43 71.39
N ALA A 1019 26.62 19.53 71.38
CA ALA A 1019 25.78 19.27 70.21
C ALA A 1019 25.07 20.52 69.66
N MET A 1020 24.67 21.45 70.54
CA MET A 1020 24.08 22.73 70.13
C MET A 1020 25.09 23.77 69.62
N LYS A 1021 26.35 23.70 70.05
CA LYS A 1021 27.45 24.57 69.58
C LYS A 1021 28.04 24.11 68.25
N GLU A 1022 28.23 22.80 68.07
CA GLU A 1022 28.87 22.22 66.89
C GLU A 1022 28.08 22.50 65.59
N HIS A 1023 26.78 22.78 65.71
CA HIS A 1023 25.85 22.84 64.58
C HIS A 1023 25.12 24.19 64.44
N GLU A 1024 25.62 25.26 65.08
CA GLU A 1024 25.10 26.62 64.97
C GLU A 1024 25.25 27.20 63.52
N PRO A 1025 24.27 27.94 62.96
CA PRO A 1025 22.91 28.19 63.47
C PRO A 1025 22.01 26.95 63.41
N LEU A 1026 21.07 26.87 64.36
CA LEU A 1026 20.01 25.86 64.42
C LEU A 1026 18.66 26.59 64.43
N ASP A 1027 17.71 26.15 63.61
CA ASP A 1027 16.37 26.73 63.52
C ASP A 1027 15.30 25.85 64.23
N VAL A 1028 15.52 24.53 64.31
CA VAL A 1028 14.64 23.58 65.02
C VAL A 1028 15.45 22.55 65.82
N VAL A 1029 14.98 22.19 67.02
CA VAL A 1029 15.45 21.01 67.76
C VAL A 1029 14.32 19.98 67.81
N VAL A 1030 14.64 18.71 67.59
CA VAL A 1030 13.67 17.60 67.65
C VAL A 1030 14.10 16.63 68.74
N VAL A 1031 13.25 16.41 69.74
CA VAL A 1031 13.55 15.56 70.91
C VAL A 1031 12.76 14.25 70.82
N MET A 1032 13.48 13.13 70.76
CA MET A 1032 12.94 11.78 70.51
C MET A 1032 13.52 10.74 71.48
N MET A 1033 13.50 11.03 72.78
CA MET A 1033 13.99 10.11 73.82
C MET A 1033 13.07 8.89 73.99
N SER A 1034 13.54 7.85 74.67
CA SER A 1034 12.80 6.62 74.99
C SER A 1034 11.75 6.73 76.10
N SER A 1035 11.65 7.89 76.77
CA SER A 1035 10.64 8.16 77.81
C SER A 1035 10.27 9.64 77.84
N ASP A 1036 9.02 9.95 78.19
CA ASP A 1036 8.55 11.34 78.29
C ASP A 1036 9.15 12.12 79.46
N VAL A 1037 9.62 11.42 80.49
CA VAL A 1037 10.43 12.01 81.57
C VAL A 1037 11.79 12.45 81.02
N LEU A 1038 12.40 11.66 80.13
CA LEU A 1038 13.67 12.01 79.48
C LEU A 1038 13.48 13.13 78.46
N ASN A 1039 12.41 13.09 77.65
CA ASN A 1039 12.01 14.20 76.78
C ASN A 1039 11.98 15.51 77.59
N TYR A 1040 11.23 15.54 78.71
CA TYR A 1040 11.11 16.72 79.57
C TYR A 1040 12.46 17.20 80.15
N ARG A 1041 13.30 16.30 80.68
CA ARG A 1041 14.66 16.65 81.16
C ARG A 1041 15.49 17.31 80.06
N VAL A 1042 15.50 16.76 78.85
CA VAL A 1042 16.29 17.28 77.71
C VAL A 1042 15.78 18.66 77.29
N ILE A 1043 14.47 18.85 77.14
CA ILE A 1043 13.86 20.14 76.77
C ILE A 1043 14.22 21.24 77.80
N ARG A 1044 14.18 20.92 79.10
CA ARG A 1044 14.56 21.84 80.17
C ARG A 1044 16.04 22.25 80.11
N ASN A 1045 16.94 21.30 79.83
CA ASN A 1045 18.37 21.60 79.66
C ASN A 1045 18.63 22.43 78.39
N VAL A 1046 18.03 22.09 77.25
CA VAL A 1046 18.11 22.88 76.00
C VAL A 1046 17.70 24.33 76.24
N ALA A 1047 16.63 24.56 77.00
CA ALA A 1047 16.18 25.91 77.34
C ALA A 1047 17.20 26.67 78.23
N GLN A 1048 17.67 26.06 79.32
CA GLN A 1048 18.70 26.66 80.17
C GLN A 1048 20.01 26.94 79.41
N ILE A 1049 20.34 26.14 78.40
CA ILE A 1049 21.48 26.34 77.51
C ILE A 1049 21.23 27.53 76.57
N CYS A 1050 20.04 27.67 75.98
CA CYS A 1050 19.68 28.86 75.18
C CYS A 1050 19.84 30.15 75.99
N THR A 1051 19.26 30.21 77.19
CA THR A 1051 19.36 31.39 78.08
C THR A 1051 20.82 31.71 78.44
N LYS A 1052 21.66 30.68 78.67
CA LYS A 1052 23.11 30.84 78.95
C LYS A 1052 23.94 31.22 77.71
N LEU A 1053 23.45 30.94 76.51
CA LEU A 1053 24.11 31.28 75.24
C LEU A 1053 23.68 32.66 74.69
N LYS A 1054 22.64 33.30 75.25
CA LYS A 1054 22.07 34.57 74.78
C LYS A 1054 21.74 34.54 73.28
N ARG A 1055 20.91 33.58 72.87
CA ARG A 1055 20.28 33.64 71.55
C ARG A 1055 19.24 34.77 71.51
N VAL A 1056 18.77 35.05 70.29
CA VAL A 1056 17.81 36.13 69.96
C VAL A 1056 16.84 35.64 68.86
N LYS A 1057 16.73 34.33 68.70
CA LYS A 1057 15.95 33.63 67.66
C LYS A 1057 15.12 32.58 68.37
N ILE A 1058 13.80 32.67 68.23
CA ILE A 1058 12.83 31.68 68.74
C ILE A 1058 13.24 30.29 68.25
N LEU A 1059 13.67 29.44 69.17
CA LEU A 1059 14.06 28.06 68.88
C LEU A 1059 12.85 27.17 69.10
N ARG A 1060 12.29 26.63 68.01
CA ARG A 1060 11.16 25.71 68.06
C ARG A 1060 11.64 24.30 68.42
N ILE A 1061 11.04 23.71 69.45
CA ILE A 1061 11.39 22.38 69.96
C ILE A 1061 10.22 21.43 69.69
N VAL A 1062 10.42 20.43 68.84
CA VAL A 1062 9.40 19.42 68.49
C VAL A 1062 9.64 18.15 69.31
N VAL A 1063 8.63 17.62 69.98
CA VAL A 1063 8.76 16.54 70.97
C VAL A 1063 7.89 15.35 70.57
N ASN A 1064 8.49 14.15 70.50
CA ASN A 1064 7.75 12.91 70.22
C ASN A 1064 7.33 12.20 71.52
N VAL A 1065 6.02 12.20 71.80
CA VAL A 1065 5.44 11.51 72.97
C VAL A 1065 5.66 9.99 72.88
N VAL A 1066 5.88 9.32 74.00
CA VAL A 1066 6.25 7.88 74.04
C VAL A 1066 5.26 7.01 74.79
N GLY A 1067 4.83 7.45 75.98
CA GLY A 1067 3.90 6.76 76.87
C GLY A 1067 2.45 6.85 76.40
N ASN A 1068 1.56 6.20 77.15
CA ASN A 1068 0.12 6.21 76.89
C ASN A 1068 -0.65 6.49 78.19
N ASP A 1069 -0.03 7.32 79.02
CA ASP A 1069 -0.26 7.38 80.46
C ASP A 1069 -1.40 8.34 80.79
N GLY A 1070 -2.63 7.88 80.58
CA GLY A 1070 -3.83 8.45 81.18
C GLY A 1070 -3.91 8.21 82.68
N GLY A 1071 -2.82 8.49 83.40
CA GLY A 1071 -2.73 8.47 84.87
C GLY A 1071 -2.85 9.88 85.44
N GLU A 1072 -3.16 9.99 86.73
CA GLU A 1072 -3.72 11.21 87.34
C GLU A 1072 -2.74 12.39 87.50
N GLU A 1073 -1.46 12.27 87.08
CA GLU A 1073 -0.45 13.33 87.16
C GLU A 1073 -0.09 13.99 85.81
N GLY A 1074 -0.96 14.93 85.41
CA GLY A 1074 -0.57 16.13 84.68
C GLY A 1074 -0.41 16.00 83.16
N ALA A 1075 -1.38 16.58 82.44
CA ALA A 1075 -1.22 16.95 81.04
C ALA A 1075 0.06 17.79 80.83
N TRP A 1076 0.67 17.71 79.64
CA TRP A 1076 1.95 18.35 79.32
C TRP A 1076 2.03 19.85 79.69
N SER A 1077 0.90 20.57 79.65
CA SER A 1077 0.79 21.96 80.10
C SER A 1077 1.23 22.20 81.56
N SER A 1078 0.91 21.31 82.50
CA SER A 1078 1.36 21.46 83.90
C SER A 1078 2.84 21.12 84.08
N ARG A 1079 3.38 20.23 83.24
CA ARG A 1079 4.82 19.90 83.24
C ARG A 1079 5.64 21.09 82.74
N PHE A 1080 5.19 21.80 81.69
CA PHE A 1080 5.87 22.99 81.19
C PHE A 1080 5.58 24.29 81.97
N ALA A 1081 4.56 24.33 82.84
CA ALA A 1081 4.27 25.51 83.67
C ALA A 1081 5.43 25.94 84.60
N ASN A 1082 6.29 25.00 84.99
CA ASN A 1082 7.47 25.23 85.85
C ASN A 1082 8.78 25.43 85.06
N MET A 1083 8.69 25.80 83.77
CA MET A 1083 9.85 26.11 82.93
C MET A 1083 10.45 27.48 83.31
N PRO A 1084 11.79 27.64 83.36
CA PRO A 1084 12.40 28.90 83.79
C PRO A 1084 12.25 29.99 82.71
N PHE A 1085 11.42 30.99 82.99
CA PHE A 1085 11.36 32.25 82.24
C PHE A 1085 12.30 33.28 82.90
N ASN A 1086 13.23 33.85 82.13
CA ASN A 1086 14.05 35.00 82.56
C ASN A 1086 13.56 36.25 81.81
N GLU A 1087 13.08 37.26 82.53
CA GLU A 1087 12.48 38.46 81.94
C GLU A 1087 13.50 39.31 81.14
N ASP A 1088 14.78 39.31 81.54
CA ASP A 1088 15.82 40.16 80.95
C ASP A 1088 16.29 39.75 79.54
N ASN A 1089 15.98 38.54 79.05
CA ASN A 1089 16.34 38.09 77.71
C ASN A 1089 15.20 37.22 77.14
N GLY A 1090 14.25 37.86 76.43
CA GLY A 1090 13.02 37.25 75.92
C GLY A 1090 13.17 36.28 74.74
N ASP A 1091 14.02 35.27 74.87
CA ASP A 1091 14.02 34.09 73.98
C ASP A 1091 12.77 33.24 74.29
N ALA A 1092 11.71 33.44 73.51
CA ALA A 1092 10.56 32.53 73.54
C ALA A 1092 10.96 31.18 72.93
N ILE A 1093 10.75 30.10 73.69
CA ILE A 1093 10.97 28.73 73.23
C ILE A 1093 9.61 28.09 72.97
N ASP A 1094 9.36 27.77 71.70
CA ASP A 1094 8.08 27.23 71.24
C ASP A 1094 8.14 25.69 71.27
N VAL A 1095 7.59 25.10 72.33
CA VAL A 1095 7.61 23.65 72.56
C VAL A 1095 6.34 23.02 71.99
N ILE A 1096 6.50 22.34 70.86
CA ILE A 1096 5.42 21.61 70.18
C ILE A 1096 5.46 20.14 70.58
N VAL A 1097 4.46 19.73 71.35
CA VAL A 1097 4.24 18.32 71.74
C VAL A 1097 3.46 17.62 70.63
N VAL A 1098 3.96 16.48 70.14
CA VAL A 1098 3.38 15.76 69.00
C VAL A 1098 3.26 14.27 69.32
N ASP A 1099 2.15 13.67 68.89
CA ASP A 1099 1.88 12.25 69.15
C ASP A 1099 2.96 11.33 68.52
N ARG A 1100 3.06 10.13 69.10
CA ARG A 1100 4.09 9.11 68.88
C ARG A 1100 4.35 8.79 67.40
N ASN A 1101 3.33 8.90 66.55
CA ASN A 1101 3.42 8.68 65.11
C ASN A 1101 3.58 9.99 64.31
N GLU A 1102 2.95 11.07 64.78
CA GLU A 1102 2.76 12.32 64.03
C GLU A 1102 4.01 13.22 64.01
N ALA A 1103 4.93 13.10 64.98
CA ALA A 1103 6.10 13.98 65.11
C ALA A 1103 6.95 14.11 63.82
N THR A 1104 7.03 13.05 63.02
CA THR A 1104 7.74 13.10 61.73
C THR A 1104 6.91 13.59 60.56
N ASP A 1105 5.59 13.54 60.64
CA ASP A 1105 4.69 14.06 59.60
C ASP A 1105 4.45 15.56 59.81
N MET A 1106 4.37 16.03 61.06
CA MET A 1106 4.37 17.47 61.38
C MET A 1106 5.71 18.16 60.98
N LEU A 1107 6.84 17.46 61.04
CA LEU A 1107 8.11 17.97 60.48
C LEU A 1107 8.09 18.04 58.94
N ILE A 1108 7.26 17.22 58.28
CA ILE A 1108 7.03 17.30 56.83
C ILE A 1108 6.04 18.45 56.53
N GLU A 1109 5.03 18.69 57.36
CA GLU A 1109 4.15 19.86 57.26
C GLU A 1109 4.94 21.17 57.45
N LEU A 1110 5.74 21.27 58.51
CA LEU A 1110 6.62 22.43 58.76
C LEU A 1110 7.61 22.68 57.61
N ALA A 1111 8.09 21.62 56.95
CA ALA A 1111 8.90 21.75 55.73
C ALA A 1111 8.09 22.20 54.52
N ALA A 1112 6.85 21.71 54.37
CA ALA A 1112 5.96 22.04 53.25
C ALA A 1112 5.31 23.43 53.37
N CYS A 1113 5.14 23.98 54.58
CA CYS A 1113 4.49 25.27 54.79
C CYS A 1113 5.25 26.47 54.18
N GLY A 1114 6.56 26.34 53.89
CA GLY A 1114 7.39 27.35 53.19
C GLY A 1114 7.53 28.73 53.85
N LYS A 1115 6.76 29.00 54.91
CA LYS A 1115 6.74 30.25 55.68
C LYS A 1115 6.84 29.95 57.16
N LEU A 1116 7.90 30.45 57.78
CA LEU A 1116 7.85 30.85 59.19
C LEU A 1116 6.81 31.98 59.28
N ILE A 1117 5.57 31.65 59.67
CA ILE A 1117 4.57 32.65 60.03
C ILE A 1117 5.11 33.37 61.26
N ASN A 1118 5.52 34.63 61.07
CA ASN A 1118 6.07 35.47 62.12
C ASN A 1118 4.93 35.81 63.09
N GLN A 1119 4.86 35.10 64.22
CA GLN A 1119 3.64 34.94 65.03
C GLN A 1119 3.30 36.17 65.92
N LYS A 1120 3.58 37.37 65.42
CA LYS A 1120 3.31 38.66 66.07
C LYS A 1120 1.92 39.26 65.78
N GLU A 1121 1.13 38.66 64.89
CA GLU A 1121 -0.22 39.14 64.51
C GLU A 1121 -1.39 38.31 65.08
N ILE A 1122 -1.14 37.31 65.94
CA ILE A 1122 -2.18 36.35 66.38
C ILE A 1122 -2.45 36.37 67.90
N LEU A 1123 -1.78 37.22 68.70
CA LEU A 1123 -1.98 37.26 70.17
C LEU A 1123 -2.27 38.67 70.74
N SER A 1124 -3.56 39.04 70.67
CA SER A 1124 -4.23 40.08 71.48
C SER A 1124 -3.84 41.55 71.19
N PRO A 1125 -4.65 42.55 71.61
CA PRO A 1125 -5.02 42.78 73.01
C PRO A 1125 -6.51 42.64 73.36
N ARG A 1126 -6.72 42.55 74.69
CA ARG A 1126 -7.89 42.88 75.56
C ARG A 1126 -9.26 43.28 74.97
N ALA A 1127 -10.30 42.96 75.76
CA ALA A 1127 -11.60 43.62 75.68
C ALA A 1127 -11.49 45.14 75.86
N ASP A 1128 -12.20 45.90 75.02
CA ASP A 1128 -13.41 46.64 75.41
C ASP A 1128 -14.10 47.24 74.17
N SER A 1129 -15.36 47.69 74.33
CA SER A 1129 -16.18 48.51 73.40
C SER A 1129 -16.54 47.96 72.00
N GLU A 1130 -17.86 47.75 71.83
CA GLU A 1130 -18.77 48.17 70.74
C GLU A 1130 -18.41 48.07 69.22
N ALA A 1131 -19.47 48.05 68.41
CA ALA A 1131 -19.45 47.63 67.01
C ALA A 1131 -19.03 48.72 66.00
N THR A 1132 -18.44 48.30 64.87
CA THR A 1132 -18.98 48.59 63.51
C THR A 1132 -18.26 47.78 62.42
N GLU A 1133 -18.91 47.61 61.26
CA GLU A 1133 -18.32 46.95 60.09
C GLU A 1133 -17.33 47.86 59.35
N THR A 1134 -16.15 47.36 58.99
CA THR A 1134 -15.39 47.81 57.80
C THR A 1134 -14.55 46.68 57.23
N THR A 1135 -14.37 46.65 55.90
CA THR A 1135 -13.73 45.56 55.17
C THR A 1135 -12.24 45.81 54.90
N SER A 1136 -11.38 44.87 55.29
CA SER A 1136 -9.95 44.89 54.95
C SER A 1136 -9.69 44.20 53.60
N VAL A 1137 -9.34 44.99 52.59
CA VAL A 1137 -9.15 44.49 51.21
C VAL A 1137 -7.71 44.01 50.98
N ILE A 1138 -7.52 42.69 50.87
CA ILE A 1138 -6.23 42.09 50.50
C ILE A 1138 -5.99 42.29 48.99
N LYS A 1139 -5.09 43.20 48.63
CA LYS A 1139 -4.63 43.38 47.23
C LYS A 1139 -3.59 42.32 46.85
N VAL A 1140 -3.99 41.35 46.02
CA VAL A 1140 -3.09 40.39 45.38
C VAL A 1140 -2.74 40.86 43.96
N SER A 1141 -1.44 41.03 43.66
CA SER A 1141 -0.97 41.45 42.33
C SER A 1141 -0.78 40.27 41.38
N LEU A 1142 -1.77 40.03 40.51
CA LEU A 1142 -1.68 39.00 39.46
C LEU A 1142 -0.59 39.33 38.42
N SER A 1143 0.35 38.40 38.22
CA SER A 1143 1.32 38.39 37.12
C SER A 1143 0.64 38.52 35.74
N SER A 1144 1.30 39.17 34.79
CA SER A 1144 0.73 39.48 33.46
C SER A 1144 0.32 38.22 32.67
N LYS A 1145 1.18 37.19 32.63
CA LYS A 1145 0.87 35.89 32.01
C LYS A 1145 -0.39 35.24 32.60
N MET A 1146 -0.58 35.36 33.91
CA MET A 1146 -1.71 34.75 34.63
C MET A 1146 -3.05 35.45 34.32
N ARG A 1147 -3.02 36.69 33.82
CA ARG A 1147 -4.21 37.42 33.36
C ARG A 1147 -4.62 37.07 31.92
N GLN A 1148 -3.67 36.66 31.07
CA GLN A 1148 -3.95 36.22 29.70
C GLN A 1148 -4.55 34.79 29.65
N MET A 1149 -4.22 33.93 30.61
CA MET A 1149 -4.76 32.57 30.73
C MET A 1149 -6.15 32.44 31.37
N MET A 1150 -6.81 33.56 31.72
CA MET A 1150 -8.22 33.57 32.19
C MET A 1150 -9.17 34.19 31.16
N TRP A 1151 -8.73 34.30 29.90
CA TRP A 1151 -9.50 34.86 28.78
C TRP A 1151 -9.58 33.91 27.57
N VAL A 1152 -9.25 32.64 27.80
CA VAL A 1152 -9.29 31.49 26.89
C VAL A 1152 -9.83 30.30 27.67
#